data_AF-A0A1S6JIM2-F1
#
_entry.id   AF-A0A1S6JIM2-F1
#
_cell.length_a   1.000
_cell.length_b   1.000
_cell.length_c   1.000
_cell.angle_alpha   90.00
_cell.angle_beta   90.00
_cell.angle_gamma   90.00
#
_symmetry.space_group_name_H-M   'P 1'
#
loop_
_entity.id
_entity.type
_entity.pdbx_description
1 polymer ?
#
loop_
_entity_poly.entity_id
_entity_poly.type
_entity_poly.pdbx_seq_one_letter_code
_entity_poly.pdbx_strand_id
1 'polypeptide(L)'
;MAQHTEVDAPAGVLYGLIADALRWPVFLPPTVHVEQLEFDGESERLRMWVTANGEIKSWTTRRVLDPVAHRVDFRQEVLPRPVTSMGGSWTVEPRGPERSLVTLRNDFSVDGNARTDVDWVKRATTANSHAALTNLRRLAERWRRLDDLVLSFEDTALLDAPVEPVYDFLHRFGDRPDAVPGATGIDITERGPGVQLMTVELAGPDGTARTTESVRIGFPHAGRIVYKDIRDTEQPALLAAHTGEWSGRPQRLGHGRHRHRATPRGARRGRRTRAVRRRRGRGAARAAGAALAARAGERPRAAAGRGARRRRTGPRSLSRAAARPPETPCPCAERARPRPPDGLKPEVPREPQPDRGCRHVRGRKNARAPRALQVSGDGSARAQYVEDLLGDPFAAGNPHGQQALLAADERREAPAATEELLHRFGLAAEFVPKALGGRLTGVEGLAQVLRPVFRRDVALGFGAGMTALFAASAVWTAGDERQRQDTARRLLGGGRLTILHREFAHANAILRGEYTARPHPAAAMWWTAARKSSSTPTAPTPSSPTSAPRPATARNSHSVFLLETGRLPAHAVHRLPRARTHGMRGAHYAGLELAHCPVPADALVGQVGQGVSLALRTFQVSRALVSGGALVGGMDSALRYAVRAVGESRRGLEPHGRRGRVLAGVFADLLACDSLAVAGLRLLDLAPEHALVPSAAVKYAVSALLHEDLDELAAVLGARGYDRGPTYGGFQKLVRDLPVAGLGHAGTADTQAVLVPHLRTLAHATWRGEAGHEAPAALFTPGAGDTALDFRRLDAEPRDPHHGCDGLLAALLGAAARLDGKRERGPRWAALADLARAFAAEVRRLAERCATLLGRPAAGALAPAAYVLVDRYCLLIAAASCLAVCENADPGAVDGGLLAEPDWALLALTRFGRRLGLEVPGLPDGLTRDLAARLVDRYRSGRSFDLYGMRLA
;
A
#
# COMPACT_ATOMS: atom_id res chain seq x y z
N MET A 1 28.41 -26.65 -22.15
CA MET A 1 27.38 -27.70 -22.25
C MET A 1 26.02 -27.03 -22.41
N ALA A 2 25.15 -27.50 -23.30
CA ALA A 2 23.81 -26.92 -23.49
C ALA A 2 22.75 -28.03 -23.46
N GLN A 3 21.66 -27.77 -22.76
CA GLN A 3 20.48 -28.64 -22.70
C GLN A 3 19.26 -27.82 -23.04
N HIS A 4 18.32 -28.42 -23.76
CA HIS A 4 17.11 -27.74 -24.20
C HIS A 4 15.87 -28.60 -23.99
N THR A 5 14.70 -27.96 -23.96
CA THR A 5 13.41 -28.64 -23.83
C THR A 5 12.33 -27.75 -24.43
N GLU A 6 11.44 -28.35 -25.23
CA GLU A 6 10.22 -27.70 -25.69
C GLU A 6 9.15 -27.69 -24.60
N VAL A 7 8.41 -26.58 -24.54
CA VAL A 7 7.41 -26.30 -23.50
C VAL A 7 6.17 -25.68 -24.13
N ASP A 8 5.00 -26.21 -23.81
CA ASP A 8 3.69 -25.64 -24.21
C ASP A 8 3.33 -24.42 -23.35
N ALA A 9 4.14 -23.38 -23.45
CA ALA A 9 3.89 -22.08 -22.85
C ALA A 9 4.46 -20.94 -23.74
N PRO A 10 3.86 -19.74 -23.72
CA PRO A 10 4.43 -18.56 -24.37
C PRO A 10 5.81 -18.21 -23.81
N ALA A 11 6.71 -17.69 -24.66
CA ALA A 11 8.10 -17.42 -24.30
C ALA A 11 8.23 -16.46 -23.10
N GLY A 12 7.39 -15.42 -23.05
CA GLY A 12 7.36 -14.46 -21.95
C GLY A 12 6.97 -15.06 -20.60
N VAL A 13 6.13 -16.11 -20.58
CA VAL A 13 5.78 -16.83 -19.34
C VAL A 13 6.99 -17.61 -18.83
N LEU A 14 7.66 -18.33 -19.74
CA LEU A 14 8.81 -19.16 -19.42
C LEU A 14 10.01 -18.30 -18.98
N TYR A 15 10.25 -17.19 -19.68
CA TYR A 15 11.22 -16.17 -19.28
C TYR A 15 10.89 -15.58 -17.91
N GLY A 16 9.64 -15.17 -17.67
CA GLY A 16 9.23 -14.60 -16.39
C GLY A 16 9.47 -15.54 -15.20
N LEU A 17 9.28 -16.85 -15.39
CA LEU A 17 9.60 -17.87 -14.39
C LEU A 17 11.11 -18.02 -14.12
N ILE A 18 11.96 -17.83 -15.14
CA ILE A 18 13.42 -17.84 -15.00
C ILE A 18 13.91 -16.53 -14.38
N ALA A 19 13.33 -15.40 -14.77
CA ALA A 19 13.65 -14.07 -14.29
C ALA A 19 13.30 -13.90 -12.80
N ASP A 20 12.14 -14.38 -12.34
CA ASP A 20 11.70 -14.26 -10.94
C ASP A 20 12.33 -15.32 -10.01
N ALA A 21 13.65 -15.18 -9.81
CA ALA A 21 14.44 -16.08 -8.96
C ALA A 21 13.98 -16.12 -7.50
N LEU A 22 13.41 -15.02 -7.00
CA LEU A 22 12.90 -14.92 -5.63
C LEU A 22 11.73 -15.87 -5.35
N ARG A 23 11.00 -16.29 -6.39
CA ARG A 23 9.93 -17.28 -6.25
C ARG A 23 10.36 -18.72 -6.52
N TRP A 24 11.60 -18.95 -6.94
CA TRP A 24 12.13 -20.30 -7.17
C TRP A 24 11.97 -21.23 -5.96
N PRO A 25 12.06 -20.80 -4.70
CA PRO A 25 11.79 -21.69 -3.57
C PRO A 25 10.43 -22.39 -3.58
N VAL A 26 9.41 -21.73 -4.15
CA VAL A 26 8.03 -22.25 -4.24
C VAL A 26 7.83 -23.16 -5.46
N PHE A 27 8.65 -22.97 -6.50
CA PHE A 27 8.41 -23.49 -7.84
C PHE A 27 9.45 -24.52 -8.31
N LEU A 28 10.69 -24.37 -7.85
CA LEU A 28 11.81 -25.26 -8.12
C LEU A 28 12.10 -26.08 -6.87
N PRO A 29 11.78 -27.38 -6.85
CA PRO A 29 12.03 -28.27 -5.73
C PRO A 29 13.44 -28.17 -5.10
N PRO A 30 14.55 -28.07 -5.86
CA PRO A 30 15.87 -28.03 -5.24
C PRO A 30 16.21 -26.69 -4.57
N THR A 31 15.56 -25.57 -4.92
CA THR A 31 15.86 -24.26 -4.35
C THR A 31 15.22 -24.11 -2.97
N VAL A 32 16.01 -23.97 -1.92
CA VAL A 32 15.53 -23.80 -0.53
C VAL A 32 15.14 -22.35 -0.26
N HIS A 33 16.02 -21.41 -0.58
CA HIS A 33 15.81 -19.98 -0.37
C HIS A 33 16.65 -19.16 -1.35
N VAL A 34 16.21 -17.93 -1.64
CA VAL A 34 16.93 -16.95 -2.45
C VAL A 34 16.81 -15.59 -1.77
N GLU A 35 17.94 -14.92 -1.55
CA GLU A 35 18.02 -13.55 -1.03
C GLU A 35 18.64 -12.65 -2.10
N GLN A 36 17.96 -11.56 -2.45
CA GLN A 36 18.50 -10.55 -3.37
C GLN A 36 19.36 -9.58 -2.56
N LEU A 37 20.64 -9.53 -2.90
CA LEU A 37 21.64 -8.68 -2.25
C LEU A 37 21.71 -7.31 -2.92
N GLU A 38 21.65 -7.29 -4.26
CA GLU A 38 21.73 -6.08 -5.09
C GLU A 38 20.81 -6.25 -6.31
N PHE A 39 20.17 -5.16 -6.75
CA PHE A 39 19.39 -5.10 -7.99
C PHE A 39 19.37 -3.68 -8.54
N ASP A 40 19.72 -3.53 -9.82
CA ASP A 40 19.78 -2.23 -10.51
C ASP A 40 18.78 -2.11 -11.68
N GLY A 41 17.96 -3.13 -11.89
CA GLY A 41 16.98 -3.20 -12.98
C GLY A 41 17.36 -4.14 -14.13
N GLU A 42 18.66 -4.34 -14.39
CA GLU A 42 19.18 -5.21 -15.46
C GLU A 42 20.06 -6.34 -14.90
N SER A 43 20.83 -6.03 -13.85
CA SER A 43 21.67 -6.98 -13.14
C SER A 43 21.15 -7.19 -11.72
N GLU A 44 21.27 -8.44 -11.25
CA GLU A 44 20.95 -8.79 -9.88
C GLU A 44 22.03 -9.68 -9.28
N ARG A 45 22.26 -9.50 -7.99
CA ARG A 45 23.16 -10.34 -7.21
C ARG A 45 22.33 -11.10 -6.19
N LEU A 46 22.30 -12.41 -6.32
CA LEU A 46 21.45 -13.30 -5.52
C LEU A 46 22.31 -14.25 -4.68
N ARG A 47 21.99 -14.37 -3.40
CA ARG A 47 22.45 -15.50 -2.58
C ARG A 47 21.42 -16.61 -2.64
N MET A 48 21.85 -17.80 -3.04
CA MET A 48 20.97 -18.95 -3.23
C MET A 48 21.34 -20.06 -2.26
N TRP A 49 20.34 -20.75 -1.72
CA TRP A 49 20.49 -22.01 -0.98
C TRP A 49 19.75 -23.10 -1.73
N VAL A 50 20.45 -24.19 -2.06
CA VAL A 50 19.93 -25.26 -2.92
C VAL A 50 20.32 -26.61 -2.34
N THR A 51 19.40 -27.58 -2.39
CA THR A 51 19.67 -28.99 -2.10
C THR A 51 20.36 -29.63 -3.31
N ALA A 52 21.56 -30.15 -3.14
CA ALA A 52 22.30 -30.90 -4.15
C ALA A 52 22.90 -32.17 -3.53
N ASN A 53 22.57 -33.34 -4.08
CA ASN A 53 23.05 -34.66 -3.61
C ASN A 53 22.86 -34.91 -2.09
N GLY A 54 21.74 -34.43 -1.52
CA GLY A 54 21.45 -34.59 -0.09
C GLY A 54 22.13 -33.56 0.82
N GLU A 55 22.98 -32.67 0.28
CA GLU A 55 23.60 -31.57 1.00
C GLU A 55 22.96 -30.23 0.67
N ILE A 56 23.05 -29.26 1.59
CA ILE A 56 22.66 -27.87 1.35
C ILE A 56 23.90 -27.09 0.95
N LYS A 57 23.87 -26.54 -0.25
CA LYS A 57 24.92 -25.66 -0.76
C LYS A 57 24.37 -24.25 -0.85
N SER A 58 25.24 -23.26 -0.60
CA SER A 58 24.92 -21.87 -0.84
C SER A 58 26.00 -21.20 -1.65
N TRP A 59 25.61 -20.36 -2.60
CA TRP A 59 26.53 -19.55 -3.39
C TRP A 59 25.89 -18.20 -3.72
N THR A 60 26.73 -17.25 -4.09
CA THR A 60 26.28 -15.98 -4.67
C THR A 60 26.39 -16.07 -6.18
N THR A 61 25.33 -15.67 -6.87
CA THR A 61 25.31 -15.57 -8.33
C THR A 61 24.95 -14.16 -8.74
N ARG A 62 25.70 -13.63 -9.70
CA ARG A 62 25.33 -12.43 -10.46
C ARG A 62 24.59 -12.87 -11.72
N ARG A 63 23.46 -12.25 -12.00
CA ARG A 63 22.63 -12.48 -13.17
C ARG A 63 22.47 -11.17 -13.94
N VAL A 64 22.41 -11.28 -15.26
CA VAL A 64 22.05 -10.18 -16.15
C VAL A 64 20.82 -10.63 -16.93
N LEU A 65 19.74 -9.87 -16.80
CA LEU A 65 18.44 -10.18 -17.34
C LEU A 65 18.23 -9.40 -18.63
N ASP A 66 18.05 -10.12 -19.74
CA ASP A 66 17.67 -9.56 -21.02
C ASP A 66 16.24 -10.03 -21.37
N PRO A 67 15.21 -9.24 -21.01
CA PRO A 67 13.83 -9.59 -21.32
C PRO A 67 13.49 -9.54 -22.81
N VAL A 68 14.29 -8.84 -23.63
CA VAL A 68 14.06 -8.71 -25.08
C VAL A 68 14.54 -9.96 -25.79
N ALA A 69 15.74 -10.44 -25.47
CA ALA A 69 16.27 -11.69 -26.01
C ALA A 69 15.74 -12.94 -25.28
N HIS A 70 14.85 -12.75 -24.28
CA HIS A 70 14.44 -13.77 -23.31
C HIS A 70 15.63 -14.57 -22.76
N ARG A 71 16.68 -13.85 -22.37
CA ARG A 71 17.95 -14.42 -21.94
C ARG A 71 18.27 -14.00 -20.51
N VAL A 72 18.82 -14.94 -19.74
CA VAL A 72 19.38 -14.63 -18.41
C VAL A 72 20.78 -15.23 -18.36
N ASP A 73 21.78 -14.36 -18.45
CA ASP A 73 23.17 -14.76 -18.22
C ASP A 73 23.43 -14.81 -16.72
N PHE A 74 24.20 -15.79 -16.26
CA PHE A 74 24.55 -15.93 -14.86
C PHE A 74 26.00 -16.32 -14.67
N ARG A 75 26.60 -15.81 -13.59
CA ARG A 75 27.93 -16.16 -13.10
C ARG A 75 27.86 -16.43 -11.61
N GLN A 76 28.53 -17.48 -11.15
CA GLN A 76 28.69 -17.76 -9.73
C GLN A 76 29.97 -17.10 -9.24
N GLU A 77 29.88 -16.33 -8.17
CA GLU A 77 31.00 -15.54 -7.63
C GLU A 77 31.83 -16.33 -6.60
N VAL A 78 31.15 -17.16 -5.80
CA VAL A 78 31.80 -18.00 -4.77
C VAL A 78 31.68 -19.44 -5.19
N LEU A 79 32.81 -20.04 -5.52
CA LEU A 79 32.91 -21.39 -6.07
C LEU A 79 33.60 -22.33 -5.08
N PRO A 80 33.03 -23.53 -4.82
CA PRO A 80 33.76 -24.55 -4.09
C PRO A 80 34.89 -25.10 -4.96
N ARG A 81 36.08 -25.34 -4.37
CA ARG A 81 37.11 -26.14 -5.05
C ARG A 81 36.54 -27.52 -5.42
N PRO A 82 36.89 -28.09 -6.59
CA PRO A 82 37.94 -27.66 -7.52
C PRO A 82 37.45 -26.69 -8.62
N VAL A 83 36.24 -26.13 -8.54
CA VAL A 83 35.68 -25.26 -9.59
C VAL A 83 36.30 -23.86 -9.52
N THR A 84 36.88 -23.38 -10.63
CA THR A 84 37.51 -22.05 -10.74
C THR A 84 36.65 -21.05 -11.51
N SER A 85 35.73 -21.51 -12.35
CA SER A 85 34.68 -20.69 -12.95
C SER A 85 33.38 -21.51 -13.08
N MET A 86 32.22 -20.88 -12.88
CA MET A 86 30.91 -21.48 -13.19
C MET A 86 29.95 -20.38 -13.64
N GLY A 87 29.25 -20.60 -14.74
CA GLY A 87 28.26 -19.68 -15.26
C GLY A 87 27.49 -20.30 -16.41
N GLY A 88 26.74 -19.45 -17.09
CA GLY A 88 25.90 -19.91 -18.17
C GLY A 88 24.87 -18.90 -18.62
N SER A 89 23.93 -19.37 -19.41
CA SER A 89 22.84 -18.58 -19.94
C SER A 89 21.58 -19.42 -20.07
N TRP A 90 20.46 -18.89 -19.61
CA TRP A 90 19.13 -19.33 -20.01
C TRP A 90 18.71 -18.57 -21.25
N THR A 91 18.14 -19.23 -22.25
CA THR A 91 17.49 -18.57 -23.40
C THR A 91 16.12 -19.20 -23.65
N VAL A 92 15.15 -18.38 -24.07
CA VAL A 92 13.83 -18.86 -24.46
C VAL A 92 13.47 -18.38 -25.86
N GLU A 93 13.33 -19.32 -26.78
CA GLU A 93 12.99 -19.06 -28.17
C GLU A 93 11.51 -19.36 -28.43
N PRO A 94 10.71 -18.42 -28.96
CA PRO A 94 9.34 -18.70 -29.33
C PRO A 94 9.29 -19.66 -30.53
N ARG A 95 8.47 -20.71 -30.43
CA ARG A 95 8.16 -21.65 -31.52
C ARG A 95 6.71 -21.56 -32.00
N GLY A 96 5.92 -20.69 -31.36
CA GLY A 96 4.55 -20.36 -31.71
C GLY A 96 3.89 -19.51 -30.61
N PRO A 97 2.60 -19.16 -30.74
CA PRO A 97 1.89 -18.32 -29.76
C PRO A 97 1.85 -18.91 -28.34
N GLU A 98 1.84 -20.24 -28.23
CA GLU A 98 1.78 -20.96 -26.95
C GLU A 98 2.85 -22.06 -26.82
N ARG A 99 3.92 -21.99 -27.62
CA ARG A 99 5.02 -22.97 -27.57
C ARG A 99 6.36 -22.27 -27.63
N SER A 100 7.31 -22.75 -26.82
CA SER A 100 8.66 -22.18 -26.74
C SER A 100 9.70 -23.26 -26.50
N LEU A 101 10.93 -23.01 -26.94
CA LEU A 101 12.10 -23.82 -26.63
C LEU A 101 12.92 -23.09 -25.57
N VAL A 102 13.15 -23.71 -24.41
CA VAL A 102 14.09 -23.19 -23.40
C VAL A 102 15.41 -23.93 -23.48
N THR A 103 16.50 -23.18 -23.47
CA THR A 103 17.86 -23.72 -23.46
C THR A 103 18.60 -23.21 -22.23
N LEU A 104 19.20 -24.13 -21.47
CA LEU A 104 20.15 -23.84 -20.39
C LEU A 104 21.55 -24.22 -20.86
N ARG A 105 22.40 -23.21 -21.05
CA ARG A 105 23.83 -23.38 -21.31
C ARG A 105 24.60 -23.18 -20.01
N ASN A 106 25.53 -24.08 -19.72
CA ASN A 106 26.48 -23.96 -18.62
C ASN A 106 27.91 -24.02 -19.17
N ASP A 107 28.78 -23.25 -18.57
CA ASP A 107 30.22 -23.27 -18.78
C ASP A 107 30.94 -23.21 -17.42
N PHE A 108 32.04 -23.95 -17.30
CA PHE A 108 32.81 -24.05 -16.08
C PHE A 108 34.28 -24.38 -16.36
N SER A 109 35.12 -24.11 -15.37
CA SER A 109 36.54 -24.46 -15.35
C SER A 109 36.88 -25.14 -14.04
N VAL A 110 37.83 -26.07 -14.06
CA VAL A 110 38.27 -26.85 -12.90
C VAL A 110 39.78 -26.67 -12.72
N ASP A 111 40.21 -26.49 -11.48
CA ASP A 111 41.61 -26.35 -11.10
C ASP A 111 42.42 -27.57 -11.55
N GLY A 112 43.58 -27.33 -12.16
CA GLY A 112 44.45 -28.37 -12.71
C GLY A 112 43.86 -29.22 -13.86
N ASN A 113 42.62 -28.97 -14.29
CA ASN A 113 41.91 -29.73 -15.33
C ASN A 113 41.96 -31.26 -15.13
N ALA A 114 41.99 -31.72 -13.87
CA ALA A 114 42.05 -33.14 -13.53
C ALA A 114 40.81 -33.85 -14.10
N ARG A 115 41.03 -34.93 -14.87
CA ARG A 115 39.96 -35.60 -15.63
C ARG A 115 38.82 -36.10 -14.74
N THR A 116 39.15 -36.62 -13.57
CA THR A 116 38.19 -37.07 -12.55
C THR A 116 37.26 -35.95 -12.08
N ASP A 117 37.81 -34.76 -11.86
CA ASP A 117 37.09 -33.60 -11.34
C ASP A 117 36.24 -32.95 -12.43
N VAL A 118 36.79 -32.82 -13.64
CA VAL A 118 36.04 -32.37 -14.82
C VAL A 118 34.85 -33.29 -15.08
N ASP A 119 35.05 -34.60 -15.08
CA ASP A 119 33.97 -35.57 -15.32
C ASP A 119 32.92 -35.53 -14.19
N TRP A 120 33.34 -35.32 -12.95
CA TRP A 120 32.43 -35.12 -11.83
C TRP A 120 31.58 -33.84 -11.98
N VAL A 121 32.20 -32.69 -12.29
CA VAL A 121 31.50 -31.41 -12.49
C VAL A 121 30.54 -31.50 -13.70
N LYS A 122 30.96 -32.15 -14.80
CA LYS A 122 30.08 -32.40 -15.96
C LYS A 122 28.84 -33.19 -15.57
N ARG A 123 29.01 -34.31 -14.85
CA ARG A 123 27.87 -35.14 -14.40
C ARG A 123 26.92 -34.37 -13.50
N ALA A 124 27.45 -33.68 -12.49
CA ALA A 124 26.64 -32.90 -11.54
C ALA A 124 25.88 -31.76 -12.23
N THR A 125 26.55 -30.99 -13.10
CA THR A 125 25.93 -29.88 -13.85
C THR A 125 24.85 -30.39 -14.81
N THR A 126 25.09 -31.53 -15.46
CA THR A 126 24.15 -32.16 -16.38
C THR A 126 22.88 -32.61 -15.66
N ALA A 127 23.01 -33.30 -14.54
CA ALA A 127 21.88 -33.77 -13.74
C ALA A 127 21.03 -32.60 -13.21
N ASN A 128 21.68 -31.56 -12.69
CA ASN A 128 21.00 -30.36 -12.19
C ASN A 128 20.25 -29.61 -13.29
N SER A 129 20.85 -29.48 -14.48
CA SER A 129 20.25 -28.80 -15.62
C SER A 129 19.00 -29.54 -16.13
N HIS A 130 19.05 -30.88 -16.21
CA HIS A 130 17.89 -31.68 -16.59
C HIS A 130 16.75 -31.57 -15.57
N ALA A 131 17.08 -31.61 -14.29
CA ALA A 131 16.10 -31.45 -13.23
C ALA A 131 15.45 -30.05 -13.27
N ALA A 132 16.24 -29.00 -13.48
CA ALA A 132 15.74 -27.63 -13.59
C ALA A 132 14.79 -27.45 -14.79
N LEU A 133 15.20 -27.91 -15.98
CA LEU A 133 14.38 -27.84 -17.20
C LEU A 133 13.08 -28.64 -17.07
N THR A 134 13.13 -29.85 -16.50
CA THR A 134 11.95 -30.69 -16.26
C THR A 134 10.95 -30.02 -15.31
N ASN A 135 11.46 -29.40 -14.24
CA ASN A 135 10.61 -28.69 -13.27
C ASN A 135 9.99 -27.44 -13.88
N LEU A 136 10.78 -26.68 -14.64
CA LEU A 136 10.34 -25.46 -15.32
C LEU A 136 9.26 -25.76 -16.36
N ARG A 137 9.47 -26.77 -17.22
CA ARG A 137 8.47 -27.24 -18.21
C ARG A 137 7.14 -27.55 -17.54
N ARG A 138 7.18 -28.40 -16.52
CA ARG A 138 5.99 -28.86 -15.79
C ARG A 138 5.18 -27.72 -15.18
N LEU A 139 5.86 -26.65 -14.75
CA LEU A 139 5.25 -25.47 -14.15
C LEU A 139 4.65 -24.56 -15.23
N ALA A 140 5.46 -24.27 -16.25
CA ALA A 140 5.11 -23.38 -17.34
C ALA A 140 3.91 -23.91 -18.14
N GLU A 141 3.80 -25.20 -18.42
CA GLU A 141 2.63 -25.79 -19.10
C GLU A 141 1.31 -25.62 -18.32
N ARG A 142 1.37 -25.25 -17.03
CA ARG A 142 0.21 -24.99 -16.16
C ARG A 142 0.00 -23.51 -15.86
N TRP A 143 0.68 -22.62 -16.59
CA TRP A 143 0.75 -21.18 -16.30
C TRP A 143 -0.62 -20.52 -16.13
N ARG A 144 -1.63 -20.94 -16.92
CA ARG A 144 -3.01 -20.41 -16.82
C ARG A 144 -3.67 -20.62 -15.46
N ARG A 145 -3.12 -21.51 -14.63
CA ARG A 145 -3.65 -21.88 -13.30
C ARG A 145 -2.60 -21.70 -12.20
N LEU A 146 -1.45 -21.12 -12.49
CA LEU A 146 -0.32 -21.06 -11.55
C LEU A 146 -0.70 -20.33 -10.24
N ASP A 147 -1.49 -19.26 -10.35
CA ASP A 147 -1.98 -18.50 -9.19
C ASP A 147 -3.02 -19.28 -8.35
N ASP A 148 -3.80 -20.18 -8.98
CA ASP A 148 -4.69 -21.09 -8.25
C ASP A 148 -3.94 -22.17 -7.48
N LEU A 149 -2.68 -22.39 -7.85
CA LEU A 149 -1.82 -23.38 -7.27
C LEU A 149 -0.94 -22.81 -6.17
N VAL A 150 -0.94 -21.51 -5.85
CA VAL A 150 -0.13 -20.96 -4.74
C VAL A 150 -1.04 -20.43 -3.63
N LEU A 151 -0.98 -21.08 -2.47
CA LEU A 151 -1.70 -20.66 -1.26
C LEU A 151 -0.72 -19.95 -0.34
N SER A 152 -1.02 -18.72 0.07
CA SER A 152 -0.25 -17.99 1.09
C SER A 152 -1.11 -17.71 2.32
N PHE A 153 -0.53 -17.88 3.51
CA PHE A 153 -1.19 -17.53 4.76
C PHE A 153 -0.17 -16.95 5.75
N GLU A 154 -0.68 -16.21 6.73
CA GLU A 154 0.12 -15.52 7.72
C GLU A 154 -0.59 -15.57 9.08
N ASP A 155 0.17 -15.84 10.13
CA ASP A 155 -0.24 -15.78 11.52
C ASP A 155 0.72 -14.87 12.31
N THR A 156 0.25 -14.29 13.40
CA THR A 156 1.04 -13.33 14.20
C THR A 156 0.71 -13.46 15.68
N ALA A 157 1.75 -13.51 16.50
CA ALA A 157 1.66 -13.54 17.95
C ALA A 157 2.42 -12.35 18.57
N LEU A 158 1.83 -11.78 19.62
CA LEU A 158 2.47 -10.80 20.50
C LEU A 158 3.18 -11.56 21.62
N LEU A 159 4.45 -11.26 21.88
CA LEU A 159 5.27 -11.91 22.88
C LEU A 159 5.88 -10.83 23.80
N ASP A 160 5.79 -11.03 25.11
CA ASP A 160 6.46 -10.16 26.09
C ASP A 160 7.93 -10.55 26.26
N ALA A 161 8.69 -10.46 25.16
CA ALA A 161 10.11 -10.75 25.12
C ALA A 161 10.79 -9.96 23.99
N PRO A 162 12.08 -9.58 24.12
CA PRO A 162 12.86 -9.05 23.00
C PRO A 162 12.93 -10.05 21.84
N VAL A 163 13.30 -9.57 20.65
CA VAL A 163 13.35 -10.43 19.44
C VAL A 163 14.44 -11.50 19.55
N GLU A 164 15.54 -11.20 20.23
CA GLU A 164 16.71 -12.06 20.33
C GLU A 164 16.39 -13.36 21.10
N PRO A 165 15.78 -13.34 22.31
CA PRO A 165 15.33 -14.57 22.97
C PRO A 165 14.27 -15.37 22.19
N VAL A 166 13.42 -14.67 21.42
CA VAL A 166 12.41 -15.32 20.57
C VAL A 166 13.06 -16.02 19.38
N TYR A 167 14.02 -15.35 18.72
CA TYR A 167 14.83 -15.95 17.67
C TYR A 167 15.60 -17.15 18.19
N ASP A 168 16.26 -17.02 19.34
CA ASP A 168 17.01 -18.09 20.00
C ASP A 168 16.14 -19.31 20.31
N PHE A 169 14.91 -19.07 20.79
CA PHE A 169 13.93 -20.12 21.01
C PHE A 169 13.56 -20.82 19.70
N LEU A 170 13.21 -20.05 18.66
CA LEU A 170 12.86 -20.61 17.36
C LEU A 170 14.05 -21.35 16.73
N HIS A 171 15.27 -20.89 16.97
CA HIS A 171 16.50 -21.51 16.49
C HIS A 171 16.77 -22.86 17.15
N ARG A 172 16.36 -23.06 18.42
CA ARG A 172 16.73 -24.21 19.27
C ARG A 172 15.55 -25.05 19.79
N PHE A 173 14.32 -24.84 19.33
CA PHE A 173 13.16 -25.53 19.90
C PHE A 173 13.19 -27.06 19.77
N GLY A 174 14.08 -27.63 18.94
CA GLY A 174 14.30 -29.07 18.83
C GLY A 174 14.73 -29.73 20.14
N ASP A 175 15.33 -28.98 21.06
CA ASP A 175 15.71 -29.46 22.40
C ASP A 175 14.50 -29.73 23.32
N ARG A 176 13.28 -29.47 22.83
CA ARG A 176 12.01 -29.51 23.58
C ARG A 176 10.99 -30.38 22.84
N PRO A 177 10.74 -31.62 23.28
CA PRO A 177 9.78 -32.52 22.61
C PRO A 177 8.32 -31.98 22.64
N ASP A 178 8.00 -31.08 23.55
CA ASP A 178 6.69 -30.43 23.69
C ASP A 178 6.51 -29.16 22.82
N ALA A 179 7.55 -28.69 22.13
CA ALA A 179 7.52 -27.42 21.42
C ALA A 179 6.60 -27.41 20.18
N VAL A 180 6.38 -28.59 19.57
CA VAL A 180 5.45 -28.75 18.44
C VAL A 180 4.28 -29.63 18.89
N PRO A 181 3.05 -29.08 18.96
CA PRO A 181 1.89 -29.85 19.37
C PRO A 181 1.69 -31.10 18.51
N GLY A 182 1.67 -32.27 19.16
CA GLY A 182 1.48 -33.57 18.50
C GLY A 182 2.75 -34.19 17.90
N ALA A 183 3.93 -33.60 18.13
CA ALA A 183 5.20 -34.22 17.78
C ALA A 183 5.58 -35.30 18.80
N THR A 184 6.00 -36.46 18.29
CA THR A 184 6.58 -37.56 19.07
C THR A 184 8.10 -37.47 19.14
N GLY A 185 8.72 -36.73 18.20
CA GLY A 185 10.15 -36.46 18.16
C GLY A 185 10.48 -35.25 17.29
N ILE A 186 11.48 -34.48 17.69
CA ILE A 186 12.04 -33.37 16.91
C ILE A 186 13.55 -33.49 17.00
N ASP A 187 14.21 -33.58 15.85
CA ASP A 187 15.67 -33.52 15.73
C ASP A 187 16.04 -32.29 14.89
N ILE A 188 16.97 -31.48 15.39
CA ILE A 188 17.51 -30.33 14.66
C ILE A 188 19.03 -30.45 14.65
N THR A 189 19.58 -30.70 13.47
CA THR A 189 21.03 -30.75 13.26
C THR A 189 21.48 -29.52 12.47
N GLU A 190 22.41 -28.74 13.04
CA GLU A 190 23.06 -27.63 12.32
C GLU A 190 24.22 -28.17 11.47
N ARG A 191 24.15 -27.98 10.15
CA ARG A 191 25.14 -28.48 9.17
C ARG A 191 26.20 -27.43 8.80
N GLY A 192 26.00 -26.20 9.23
CA GLY A 192 26.87 -25.04 9.04
C GLY A 192 26.19 -23.79 9.61
N PRO A 193 26.89 -22.65 9.73
CA PRO A 193 26.35 -21.46 10.40
C PRO A 193 24.99 -21.02 9.83
N GLY A 194 23.94 -21.14 10.65
CA GLY A 194 22.57 -20.76 10.28
C GLY A 194 21.88 -21.71 9.30
N VAL A 195 22.42 -22.90 9.00
CA VAL A 195 21.78 -23.91 8.12
C VAL A 195 21.45 -25.15 8.94
N GLN A 196 20.16 -25.36 9.18
CA GLN A 196 19.67 -26.46 10.01
C GLN A 196 18.83 -27.43 9.20
N LEU A 197 19.05 -28.73 9.40
CA LEU A 197 18.15 -29.79 8.97
C LEU A 197 17.28 -30.15 10.17
N MET A 198 15.96 -30.09 9.99
CA MET A 198 14.98 -30.39 11.02
C MET A 198 14.13 -31.57 10.60
N THR A 199 14.07 -32.59 11.45
CA THR A 199 13.17 -33.74 11.31
C THR A 199 12.13 -33.66 12.41
N VAL A 200 10.86 -33.75 12.03
CA VAL A 200 9.73 -33.77 12.97
C VAL A 200 8.93 -35.04 12.75
N GLU A 201 8.79 -35.84 13.78
CA GLU A 201 7.90 -37.00 13.82
C GLU A 201 6.60 -36.63 14.52
N LEU A 202 5.48 -36.93 13.88
CA LEU A 202 4.13 -36.65 14.36
C LEU A 202 3.36 -37.96 14.47
N ALA A 203 2.57 -38.13 15.53
CA ALA A 203 1.66 -39.26 15.63
C ALA A 203 0.54 -39.15 14.57
N GLY A 204 0.41 -40.15 13.72
CA GLY A 204 -0.66 -40.28 12.74
C GLY A 204 -1.97 -40.76 13.37
N PRO A 205 -3.13 -40.50 12.72
CA PRO A 205 -4.44 -40.91 13.22
C PRO A 205 -4.60 -42.44 13.36
N ASP A 206 -3.83 -43.21 12.58
CA ASP A 206 -3.95 -44.67 12.44
C ASP A 206 -2.81 -45.42 13.18
N GLY A 207 -2.09 -44.75 14.09
CA GLY A 207 -0.93 -45.32 14.80
C GLY A 207 0.39 -45.32 14.00
N THR A 208 0.40 -44.78 12.78
CA THR A 208 1.59 -44.62 11.95
C THR A 208 2.35 -43.33 12.28
N ALA A 209 3.69 -43.38 12.33
CA ALA A 209 4.50 -42.17 12.53
C ALA A 209 4.67 -41.40 11.22
N ARG A 210 4.33 -40.11 11.22
CA ARG A 210 4.56 -39.21 10.09
C ARG A 210 5.84 -38.41 10.32
N THR A 211 6.85 -38.65 9.50
CA THR A 211 8.08 -37.87 9.48
C THR A 211 8.01 -36.75 8.44
N THR A 212 8.39 -35.53 8.83
CA THR A 212 8.63 -34.36 7.96
C THR A 212 10.06 -33.88 8.13
N GLU A 213 10.81 -33.75 7.04
CA GLU A 213 12.16 -33.17 7.01
C GLU A 213 12.10 -31.79 6.34
N SER A 214 12.71 -30.79 6.98
CA SER A 214 12.76 -29.41 6.51
C SER A 214 14.15 -28.83 6.62
N VAL A 215 14.54 -28.02 5.64
CA VAL A 215 15.75 -27.21 5.71
C VAL A 215 15.37 -25.83 6.22
N ARG A 216 16.10 -25.31 7.20
CA ARG A 216 15.92 -23.99 7.80
C ARG A 216 17.17 -23.15 7.62
N ILE A 217 17.00 -21.90 7.20
CA ILE A 217 18.06 -20.91 7.07
C ILE A 217 17.79 -19.77 8.06
N GLY A 218 18.68 -19.60 9.03
CA GLY A 218 18.62 -18.61 10.09
C GLY A 218 19.36 -17.31 9.71
N PHE A 219 18.74 -16.18 10.02
CA PHE A 219 19.28 -14.83 9.89
C PHE A 219 19.19 -14.13 11.26
N PRO A 220 20.16 -14.35 12.16
CA PRO A 220 20.11 -13.85 13.53
C PRO A 220 19.94 -12.34 13.63
N HIS A 221 20.72 -11.58 12.85
CA HIS A 221 20.66 -10.12 12.82
C HIS A 221 19.33 -9.55 12.32
N ALA A 222 18.59 -10.33 11.52
CA ALA A 222 17.27 -9.97 11.02
C ALA A 222 16.12 -10.56 11.86
N GLY A 223 16.42 -11.31 12.92
CA GLY A 223 15.44 -12.04 13.71
C GLY A 223 14.57 -12.98 12.88
N ARG A 224 15.10 -13.58 11.80
CA ARG A 224 14.32 -14.29 10.77
C ARG A 224 14.83 -15.71 10.54
N ILE A 225 13.93 -16.69 10.46
CA ILE A 225 14.23 -18.07 10.03
C ILE A 225 13.29 -18.44 8.88
N VAL A 226 13.85 -18.71 7.71
CA VAL A 226 13.10 -19.24 6.56
C VAL A 226 13.28 -20.76 6.51
N TYR A 227 12.29 -21.49 6.01
CA TYR A 227 12.39 -22.93 5.88
C TYR A 227 11.62 -23.48 4.68
N LYS A 228 12.03 -24.66 4.23
CA LYS A 228 11.38 -25.43 3.16
C LYS A 228 11.31 -26.91 3.54
N ASP A 229 10.13 -27.50 3.40
CA ASP A 229 9.96 -28.94 3.58
C ASP A 229 10.60 -29.65 2.36
N ILE A 230 11.53 -30.57 2.63
CA ILE A 230 12.22 -31.36 1.59
C ILE A 230 11.75 -32.81 1.55
N ARG A 231 11.17 -33.32 2.65
CA ARG A 231 10.53 -34.64 2.73
C ARG A 231 9.32 -34.59 3.65
N ASP A 232 8.26 -35.29 3.29
CA ASP A 232 7.09 -35.50 4.13
C ASP A 232 6.51 -36.87 3.75
N THR A 233 6.36 -37.76 4.72
CA THR A 233 5.89 -39.14 4.51
C THR A 233 4.45 -39.23 4.00
N GLU A 234 3.64 -38.17 4.18
CA GLU A 234 2.32 -38.04 3.52
C GLU A 234 2.40 -37.35 2.14
N GLN A 235 3.55 -36.79 1.76
CA GLN A 235 3.80 -36.44 0.37
C GLN A 235 4.17 -37.72 -0.39
N PRO A 236 3.38 -38.05 -1.43
CA PRO A 236 3.02 -37.11 -2.49
C PRO A 236 1.56 -36.61 -2.55
N ALA A 237 0.69 -36.89 -1.56
CA ALA A 237 -0.76 -36.88 -1.77
C ALA A 237 -1.43 -35.48 -1.91
N LEU A 238 -0.83 -34.37 -1.43
CA LEU A 238 -1.52 -33.07 -1.31
C LEU A 238 -0.75 -31.83 -1.81
N LEU A 239 0.57 -31.73 -1.62
CA LEU A 239 1.39 -30.54 -1.92
C LEU A 239 2.58 -30.86 -2.85
N ALA A 240 3.02 -29.85 -3.61
CA ALA A 240 4.15 -29.86 -4.53
C ALA A 240 5.37 -29.11 -3.95
N ALA A 241 5.14 -28.12 -3.08
CA ALA A 241 6.17 -27.42 -2.31
C ALA A 241 5.52 -26.76 -1.07
N HIS A 242 6.29 -26.63 0.01
CA HIS A 242 5.92 -25.87 1.20
C HIS A 242 7.12 -25.07 1.69
N THR A 243 6.96 -23.76 1.81
CA THR A 243 7.94 -22.86 2.39
C THR A 243 7.30 -22.04 3.50
N GLY A 244 8.09 -21.66 4.49
CA GLY A 244 7.65 -20.76 5.53
C GLY A 244 8.75 -19.83 6.02
N GLU A 245 8.33 -18.79 6.72
CA GLU A 245 9.19 -17.78 7.32
C GLU A 245 8.67 -17.46 8.71
N TRP A 246 9.57 -17.49 9.68
CA TRP A 246 9.41 -16.90 11.00
C TRP A 246 10.20 -15.60 11.03
N SER A 247 9.58 -14.50 11.45
CA SER A 247 10.30 -13.23 11.63
C SER A 247 9.88 -12.50 12.90
N GLY A 248 10.89 -11.99 13.60
CA GLY A 248 10.76 -11.10 14.74
C GLY A 248 10.78 -9.64 14.31
N ARG A 249 9.91 -8.80 14.87
CA ARG A 249 10.04 -7.33 14.75
C ARG A 249 10.13 -6.69 16.12
N PRO A 250 11.09 -5.77 16.36
CA PRO A 250 11.17 -5.06 17.63
C PRO A 250 9.97 -4.12 17.80
N GLN A 251 9.17 -4.35 18.85
CA GLN A 251 8.34 -3.34 19.52
C GLN A 251 8.64 -3.43 21.04
N ARG A 252 8.04 -2.55 21.88
CA ARG A 252 8.18 -2.61 23.35
C ARG A 252 7.83 -4.00 23.96
N LEU A 253 7.11 -4.82 23.20
CA LEU A 253 6.86 -6.26 23.37
C LEU A 253 7.26 -6.91 22.02
N GLY A 254 8.06 -7.97 21.96
CA GLY A 254 8.46 -8.60 20.70
C GLY A 254 7.28 -9.17 19.89
N HIS A 255 7.36 -9.06 18.57
CA HIS A 255 6.35 -9.64 17.68
C HIS A 255 6.93 -10.85 16.96
N GLY A 256 6.25 -12.00 17.05
CA GLY A 256 6.53 -13.17 16.21
C GLY A 256 5.55 -13.24 15.04
N ARG A 257 6.06 -13.18 13.81
CA ARG A 257 5.28 -13.35 12.57
C ARG A 257 5.62 -14.70 11.94
N HIS A 258 4.60 -15.40 11.45
CA HIS A 258 4.79 -16.67 10.74
C HIS A 258 4.03 -16.65 9.42
N ARG A 259 4.75 -16.76 8.30
CA ARG A 259 4.20 -16.74 6.94
C ARG A 259 4.45 -18.07 6.27
N HIS A 260 3.48 -18.57 5.52
CA HIS A 260 3.57 -19.82 4.78
C HIS A 260 3.14 -19.65 3.34
N ARG A 261 3.80 -20.40 2.43
CA ARG A 261 3.37 -20.60 1.06
C ARG A 261 3.36 -22.09 0.73
N ALA A 262 2.28 -22.57 0.11
CA ALA A 262 2.11 -23.98 -0.22
C ALA A 262 1.49 -24.14 -1.62
N THR A 263 1.97 -25.13 -2.37
CA THR A 263 1.50 -25.37 -3.74
C THR A 263 0.75 -26.72 -3.83
N PRO A 264 -0.57 -26.81 -4.13
CA PRO A 264 -1.27 -28.10 -4.23
C PRO A 264 -0.98 -28.89 -5.51
N ARG A 265 -1.09 -30.23 -5.49
CA ARG A 265 -1.19 -31.07 -6.72
C ARG A 265 -2.67 -31.26 -7.11
N GLY A 266 -3.12 -30.79 -8.27
CA GLY A 266 -4.41 -31.16 -8.89
C GLY A 266 -5.60 -30.18 -8.75
N ALA A 267 -6.67 -30.42 -9.52
CA ALA A 267 -7.61 -29.40 -10.01
C ALA A 267 -8.86 -29.06 -9.17
N ARG A 268 -9.10 -29.64 -7.98
CA ARG A 268 -10.39 -29.45 -7.23
C ARG A 268 -10.21 -28.69 -5.90
N ARG A 269 -10.67 -27.42 -5.91
CA ARG A 269 -10.48 -26.34 -4.91
C ARG A 269 -11.28 -26.45 -3.60
N GLY A 270 -12.22 -27.40 -3.44
CA GLY A 270 -13.22 -27.35 -2.36
C GLY A 270 -12.82 -28.02 -1.04
N ARG A 271 -12.35 -29.27 -1.10
CA ARG A 271 -12.06 -30.09 0.10
C ARG A 271 -10.61 -29.99 0.60
N ARG A 272 -9.63 -29.75 -0.29
CA ARG A 272 -8.19 -29.76 0.05
C ARG A 272 -7.69 -28.50 0.78
N THR A 273 -8.23 -27.32 0.44
CA THR A 273 -7.87 -26.02 1.06
C THR A 273 -8.27 -25.96 2.54
N ARG A 274 -9.43 -26.52 2.89
CA ARG A 274 -9.86 -26.67 4.30
C ARG A 274 -8.98 -27.67 5.06
N ALA A 275 -8.52 -28.75 4.41
CA ALA A 275 -7.62 -29.73 5.01
C ALA A 275 -6.21 -29.16 5.27
N VAL A 276 -5.62 -28.43 4.31
CA VAL A 276 -4.31 -27.75 4.47
C VAL A 276 -4.38 -26.69 5.57
N ARG A 277 -5.45 -25.89 5.59
CA ARG A 277 -5.65 -24.82 6.59
C ARG A 277 -5.93 -25.36 8.01
N ARG A 278 -6.64 -26.49 8.14
CA ARG A 278 -6.83 -27.19 9.43
C ARG A 278 -5.57 -27.89 9.92
N ARG A 279 -4.78 -28.52 9.02
CA ARG A 279 -3.60 -29.31 9.38
C ARG A 279 -2.35 -28.49 9.72
N ARG A 280 -2.17 -27.29 9.16
CA ARG A 280 -0.88 -26.57 9.25
C ARG A 280 -0.94 -25.14 9.83
N GLY A 281 -2.14 -24.54 10.00
CA GLY A 281 -2.28 -23.09 10.21
C GLY A 281 -2.92 -22.62 11.53
N ARG A 282 -3.01 -23.44 12.58
CA ARG A 282 -3.62 -23.00 13.86
C ARG A 282 -2.84 -23.33 15.15
N GLY A 283 -1.71 -24.04 15.07
CA GLY A 283 -1.01 -24.56 16.26
C GLY A 283 0.32 -23.86 16.62
N ALA A 284 1.13 -23.49 15.64
CA ALA A 284 2.55 -23.22 15.88
C ALA A 284 2.86 -21.89 16.59
N ALA A 285 2.23 -20.78 16.16
CA ALA A 285 2.43 -19.46 16.80
C ALA A 285 1.87 -19.40 18.22
N ARG A 286 0.75 -20.09 18.48
CA ARG A 286 0.14 -20.23 19.82
C ARG A 286 0.95 -21.14 20.74
N ALA A 287 1.52 -22.23 20.21
CA ALA A 287 2.39 -23.12 20.97
C ALA A 287 3.71 -22.45 21.37
N ALA A 288 4.34 -21.71 20.44
CA ALA A 288 5.50 -20.88 20.74
C ALA A 288 5.17 -19.83 21.81
N GLY A 289 4.02 -19.16 21.72
CA GLY A 289 3.55 -18.20 22.74
C GLY A 289 3.28 -18.82 24.10
N ALA A 290 2.68 -20.02 24.15
CA ALA A 290 2.43 -20.74 25.40
C ALA A 290 3.71 -21.26 26.06
N ALA A 291 4.68 -21.75 25.28
CA ALA A 291 5.98 -22.21 25.77
C ALA A 291 6.88 -21.04 26.24
N LEU A 292 6.84 -19.89 25.54
CA LEU A 292 7.52 -18.66 25.98
C LEU A 292 6.89 -18.08 27.26
N ALA A 293 5.55 -18.11 27.39
CA ALA A 293 4.86 -17.72 28.62
C ALA A 293 5.21 -18.63 29.80
N ALA A 294 5.39 -19.94 29.57
CA ALA A 294 5.85 -20.88 30.59
C ALA A 294 7.29 -20.58 31.08
N ARG A 295 8.18 -20.10 30.19
CA ARG A 295 9.53 -19.64 30.56
C ARG A 295 9.54 -18.31 31.31
N ALA A 296 8.61 -17.40 31.02
CA ALA A 296 8.50 -16.13 31.76
C ALA A 296 8.00 -16.32 33.20
N GLY A 297 7.35 -17.46 33.51
CA GLY A 297 6.92 -17.84 34.85
C GLY A 297 8.03 -18.43 35.75
N GLU A 298 9.15 -18.89 35.18
CA GLU A 298 10.29 -19.41 35.94
C GLU A 298 11.35 -18.32 36.13
N ARG A 299 11.25 -17.58 37.24
CA ARG A 299 12.35 -16.72 37.70
C ARG A 299 13.61 -17.57 37.90
N PRO A 300 14.78 -17.19 37.34
CA PRO A 300 16.03 -17.85 37.69
C PRO A 300 16.36 -17.54 39.16
N ARG A 301 16.37 -18.57 40.01
CA ARG A 301 17.05 -18.50 41.31
C ARG A 301 18.53 -18.18 41.04
N ALA A 302 19.00 -17.08 41.59
CA ALA A 302 20.41 -16.70 41.56
C ALA A 302 21.27 -17.83 42.14
N ALA A 303 22.04 -18.51 41.29
CA ALA A 303 23.13 -19.37 41.69
C ALA A 303 24.39 -18.50 41.83
N ALA A 304 24.78 -18.25 43.08
CA ALA A 304 26.06 -17.68 43.46
C ALA A 304 27.22 -18.55 42.92
N GLY A 305 28.30 -17.88 42.55
CA GLY A 305 29.35 -18.41 41.69
C GLY A 305 30.28 -19.47 42.29
N ARG A 306 30.98 -20.15 41.38
CA ARG A 306 32.25 -20.83 41.63
C ARG A 306 33.29 -20.27 40.66
N GLY A 307 33.95 -19.19 41.08
CA GLY A 307 35.20 -18.70 40.48
C GLY A 307 36.39 -19.36 41.17
N ALA A 308 37.27 -19.95 40.37
CA ALA A 308 38.47 -20.63 40.81
C ALA A 308 39.55 -19.67 41.31
N ARG A 309 40.23 -20.14 42.37
CA ARG A 309 41.47 -19.70 43.02
C ARG A 309 42.45 -18.89 42.14
N ARG A 310 42.97 -17.79 42.70
CA ARG A 310 44.42 -17.49 42.72
C ARG A 310 44.79 -16.68 43.96
N ARG A 311 45.95 -17.07 44.54
CA ARG A 311 46.53 -16.66 45.83
C ARG A 311 47.08 -15.22 45.80
N ARG A 312 47.01 -14.50 46.93
CA ARG A 312 48.16 -13.86 47.61
C ARG A 312 47.78 -13.21 48.97
N THR A 313 48.39 -13.75 50.03
CA THR A 313 49.03 -13.11 51.20
C THR A 313 48.30 -12.07 52.09
N GLY A 314 47.82 -12.53 53.26
CA GLY A 314 47.88 -12.01 54.67
C GLY A 314 47.73 -10.52 55.07
N PRO A 315 47.64 -10.17 56.39
CA PRO A 315 47.03 -10.90 57.52
C PRO A 315 46.13 -10.02 58.46
N ARG A 316 45.24 -10.72 59.20
CA ARG A 316 44.77 -10.49 60.61
C ARG A 316 44.01 -9.21 61.05
N SER A 317 42.77 -9.40 61.52
CA SER A 317 42.27 -9.17 62.92
C SER A 317 40.73 -9.31 62.94
N LEU A 318 40.17 -10.38 63.54
CA LEU A 318 39.64 -10.55 64.90
C LEU A 318 38.25 -9.92 65.19
N SER A 319 37.27 -10.83 65.40
CA SER A 319 36.10 -10.75 66.33
C SER A 319 35.01 -9.71 66.00
N ARG A 320 33.69 -9.93 66.11
CA ARG A 320 32.91 -10.74 67.06
C ARG A 320 31.46 -10.88 66.55
N ALA A 321 30.79 -11.97 66.91
CA ALA A 321 29.42 -12.32 66.57
C ALA A 321 28.35 -11.54 67.36
N ALA A 322 27.15 -11.35 66.76
CA ALA A 322 25.85 -11.89 67.23
C ALA A 322 24.63 -11.01 66.89
N ALA A 323 23.61 -11.68 66.34
CA ALA A 323 22.15 -11.51 66.51
C ALA A 323 21.42 -10.22 66.06
N ARG A 324 20.43 -10.42 65.16
CA ARG A 324 19.22 -9.60 64.88
C ARG A 324 18.04 -10.12 65.74
N PRO A 325 16.79 -9.59 65.60
CA PRO A 325 16.23 -8.24 65.83
C PRO A 325 15.05 -8.35 66.87
N PRO A 326 14.10 -7.40 67.06
CA PRO A 326 12.93 -7.24 66.15
C PRO A 326 12.26 -5.83 66.12
N GLU A 327 11.18 -5.72 65.33
CA GLU A 327 10.30 -4.56 65.10
C GLU A 327 9.19 -4.38 66.16
N THR A 328 8.70 -3.13 66.27
CA THR A 328 7.38 -2.61 66.77
C THR A 328 7.06 -2.73 68.28
N PRO A 329 6.13 -1.94 68.89
CA PRO A 329 4.93 -1.24 68.36
C PRO A 329 4.62 0.17 69.00
N CYS A 330 3.36 0.65 68.88
CA CYS A 330 2.54 1.49 69.81
C CYS A 330 1.93 2.86 69.30
N PRO A 331 0.84 3.39 69.94
CA PRO A 331 -0.43 3.71 69.27
C PRO A 331 -1.07 5.10 69.60
N CYS A 332 -2.27 5.32 69.03
CA CYS A 332 -3.39 6.25 69.29
C CYS A 332 -3.29 7.42 70.31
N ALA A 333 -3.80 8.61 69.91
CA ALA A 333 -4.69 9.46 70.73
C ALA A 333 -5.45 10.50 69.88
N GLU A 334 -6.66 10.84 70.35
CA GLU A 334 -7.74 11.64 69.77
C GLU A 334 -7.47 13.15 69.68
N ARG A 335 -8.15 13.86 68.75
CA ARG A 335 -9.06 14.99 69.04
C ARG A 335 -9.62 15.65 67.77
N ALA A 336 -10.84 16.14 67.93
CA ALA A 336 -11.80 16.60 66.95
C ALA A 336 -11.41 17.86 66.15
N ARG A 337 -11.98 18.00 64.94
CA ARG A 337 -12.17 19.27 64.23
C ARG A 337 -13.65 19.45 63.86
N PRO A 338 -14.22 20.67 63.97
CA PRO A 338 -15.66 20.91 63.80
C PRO A 338 -16.07 21.03 62.33
N ARG A 339 -17.35 20.72 62.07
CA ARG A 339 -18.07 20.85 60.80
C ARG A 339 -18.48 22.30 60.49
N PRO A 340 -18.80 22.62 59.22
CA PRO A 340 -19.39 23.89 58.77
C PRO A 340 -20.93 23.89 58.97
N PRO A 341 -21.61 25.06 58.86
CA PRO A 341 -23.06 25.14 58.97
C PRO A 341 -23.80 24.85 57.64
N ASP A 342 -24.92 24.13 57.79
CA ASP A 342 -26.24 24.18 57.13
C ASP A 342 -26.35 24.66 55.67
N GLY A 343 -27.11 24.05 54.75
CA GLY A 343 -28.08 22.95 54.80
C GLY A 343 -28.91 23.01 53.51
N LEU A 344 -29.23 21.85 52.90
CA LEU A 344 -30.42 21.55 52.06
C LEU A 344 -30.20 20.18 51.36
N LYS A 345 -31.16 19.27 51.59
CA LYS A 345 -31.13 17.83 51.22
C LYS A 345 -31.23 17.59 49.70
N PRO A 346 -30.63 16.49 49.19
CA PRO A 346 -31.23 15.77 48.06
C PRO A 346 -31.45 14.28 48.35
N GLU A 347 -32.62 13.79 47.93
CA GLU A 347 -33.00 12.37 47.92
C GLU A 347 -32.36 11.61 46.74
N VAL A 348 -32.14 10.31 46.97
CA VAL A 348 -31.49 9.32 46.09
C VAL A 348 -32.51 8.69 45.13
N PRO A 349 -32.12 8.32 43.90
CA PRO A 349 -32.83 7.26 43.16
C PRO A 349 -31.99 5.99 43.01
N ARG A 350 -32.61 4.87 43.39
CA ARG A 350 -32.26 3.49 43.03
C ARG A 350 -32.84 3.13 41.66
N GLU A 351 -32.22 2.12 41.03
CA GLU A 351 -32.53 1.49 39.74
C GLU A 351 -34.00 1.05 39.56
N PRO A 352 -34.44 0.82 38.30
CA PRO A 352 -35.54 -0.10 38.04
C PRO A 352 -35.24 -1.17 36.96
N GLN A 353 -35.75 -2.38 37.23
CA GLN A 353 -36.09 -3.42 36.26
C GLN A 353 -37.52 -3.91 36.59
N PRO A 354 -38.15 -4.77 35.77
CA PRO A 354 -39.15 -4.46 34.75
C PRO A 354 -40.60 -4.79 35.18
N ASP A 355 -41.63 -4.16 34.60
CA ASP A 355 -42.87 -4.92 34.35
C ASP A 355 -43.81 -4.37 33.27
N ARG A 356 -44.56 -5.33 32.74
CA ARG A 356 -45.52 -5.30 31.64
C ARG A 356 -46.78 -4.51 32.00
N GLY A 357 -47.27 -3.71 31.05
CA GLY A 357 -48.58 -3.08 31.13
C GLY A 357 -49.01 -2.47 29.79
N CYS A 358 -49.66 -3.28 28.96
CA CYS A 358 -50.35 -2.83 27.75
C CYS A 358 -51.38 -1.74 28.09
N ARG A 359 -51.33 -0.59 27.40
CA ARG A 359 -52.52 0.17 26.97
C ARG A 359 -52.18 1.06 25.77
N HIS A 360 -52.90 0.82 24.68
CA HIS A 360 -52.79 1.52 23.41
C HIS A 360 -53.16 3.01 23.52
N VAL A 361 -52.25 3.89 23.06
CA VAL A 361 -52.62 5.23 22.61
C VAL A 361 -51.98 5.46 21.24
N ARG A 362 -52.84 5.69 20.23
CA ARG A 362 -52.50 5.87 18.82
C ARG A 362 -51.62 7.11 18.63
N GLY A 363 -50.32 6.89 18.41
CA GLY A 363 -49.36 7.95 18.05
C GLY A 363 -49.44 8.32 16.56
N ARG A 364 -49.72 9.60 16.30
CA ARG A 364 -49.60 10.26 14.99
C ARG A 364 -48.20 10.01 14.39
N LYS A 365 -48.14 9.32 13.25
CA LYS A 365 -46.98 9.30 12.36
C LYS A 365 -46.85 10.69 11.71
N ASN A 366 -45.82 11.45 12.07
CA ASN A 366 -45.13 12.44 11.23
C ASN A 366 -43.92 12.98 12.00
N ALA A 367 -42.88 12.14 12.16
CA ALA A 367 -41.57 12.64 12.50
C ALA A 367 -40.98 13.28 11.23
N ARG A 368 -40.91 14.61 11.19
CA ARG A 368 -40.19 15.37 10.16
C ARG A 368 -38.75 14.90 10.11
N ALA A 369 -38.25 14.56 8.92
CA ALA A 369 -36.83 14.33 8.68
C ALA A 369 -36.02 15.55 9.16
N PRO A 370 -34.82 15.36 9.76
CA PRO A 370 -33.98 16.47 10.18
C PRO A 370 -33.65 17.35 8.96
N ARG A 371 -33.87 18.66 9.08
CA ARG A 371 -33.56 19.65 8.02
C ARG A 371 -32.06 19.65 7.75
N ALA A 372 -31.65 19.41 6.50
CA ALA A 372 -30.28 19.60 6.05
C ALA A 372 -29.83 21.05 6.28
N LEU A 373 -28.59 21.23 6.74
CA LEU A 373 -27.97 22.55 6.87
C LEU A 373 -27.75 23.12 5.47
N GLN A 374 -28.45 24.19 5.11
CA GLN A 374 -28.24 24.90 3.85
C GLN A 374 -26.97 25.74 3.99
N VAL A 375 -25.87 25.27 3.43
CA VAL A 375 -24.60 26.01 3.40
C VAL A 375 -24.41 26.57 1.99
N SER A 376 -24.64 27.88 1.86
CA SER A 376 -24.31 28.66 0.66
C SER A 376 -22.84 29.09 0.70
N GLY A 377 -22.18 29.14 -0.45
CA GLY A 377 -20.78 29.56 -0.57
C GLY A 377 -20.02 28.71 -1.58
N ASP A 378 -18.80 29.09 -1.92
CA ASP A 378 -17.89 28.32 -2.77
C ASP A 378 -17.32 27.09 -2.03
N GLY A 379 -16.44 26.32 -2.68
CA GLY A 379 -15.83 25.13 -2.08
C GLY A 379 -15.02 25.43 -0.81
N SER A 380 -14.34 26.57 -0.78
CA SER A 380 -13.50 27.01 0.35
C SER A 380 -14.35 27.35 1.58
N ALA A 381 -15.42 28.13 1.41
CA ALA A 381 -16.36 28.46 2.48
C ALA A 381 -17.02 27.21 3.07
N ARG A 382 -17.39 26.25 2.22
CA ARG A 382 -17.95 24.96 2.68
C ARG A 382 -16.91 24.10 3.39
N ALA A 383 -15.65 24.11 2.94
CA ALA A 383 -14.56 23.42 3.62
C ALA A 383 -14.32 23.99 5.03
N GLN A 384 -14.28 25.33 5.17
CA GLN A 384 -14.16 25.99 6.46
C GLN A 384 -15.34 25.64 7.38
N TYR A 385 -16.56 25.62 6.85
CA TYR A 385 -17.74 25.24 7.62
C TYR A 385 -17.67 23.78 8.12
N VAL A 386 -17.19 22.84 7.30
CA VAL A 386 -16.99 21.44 7.74
C VAL A 386 -15.91 21.35 8.83
N GLU A 387 -14.81 22.10 8.70
CA GLU A 387 -13.77 22.15 9.72
C GLU A 387 -14.30 22.71 11.05
N ASP A 388 -15.06 23.80 11.02
CA ASP A 388 -15.67 24.40 12.20
C ASP A 388 -16.67 23.45 12.88
N LEU A 389 -17.44 22.67 12.09
CA LEU A 389 -18.33 21.63 12.60
C LEU A 389 -17.58 20.45 13.24
N LEU A 390 -16.38 20.12 12.76
CA LEU A 390 -15.56 19.05 13.31
C LEU A 390 -14.84 19.48 14.60
N GLY A 391 -14.58 20.78 14.79
CA GLY A 391 -13.98 21.38 15.99
C GLY A 391 -12.50 21.04 16.19
N ASP A 392 -11.94 21.30 17.37
CA ASP A 392 -10.55 20.92 17.69
C ASP A 392 -10.43 19.38 17.81
N PRO A 393 -9.53 18.71 17.05
CA PRO A 393 -9.31 17.27 17.14
C PRO A 393 -8.87 16.77 18.53
N PHE A 394 -8.22 17.62 19.32
CA PHE A 394 -7.63 17.27 20.62
C PHE A 394 -8.51 17.68 21.81
N ALA A 395 -9.59 18.42 21.59
CA ALA A 395 -10.50 18.83 22.65
C ALA A 395 -11.13 17.61 23.36
N ALA A 396 -10.99 17.58 24.68
CA ALA A 396 -11.59 16.54 25.51
C ALA A 396 -13.12 16.58 25.37
N GLY A 397 -13.72 15.43 25.06
CA GLY A 397 -15.17 15.32 24.89
C GLY A 397 -15.71 15.70 23.51
N ASN A 398 -14.87 16.11 22.55
CA ASN A 398 -15.30 16.29 21.16
C ASN A 398 -15.69 14.91 20.55
N PRO A 399 -16.97 14.66 20.21
CA PRO A 399 -17.40 13.39 19.62
C PRO A 399 -16.85 13.16 18.20
N HIS A 400 -16.32 14.21 17.58
CA HIS A 400 -15.66 14.20 16.28
C HIS A 400 -14.13 14.31 16.41
N GLY A 401 -13.61 14.31 17.64
CA GLY A 401 -12.18 14.40 17.95
C GLY A 401 -11.44 13.07 17.80
N GLN A 402 -10.11 13.14 17.89
CA GLN A 402 -9.20 12.02 17.67
C GLN A 402 -9.53 10.82 18.58
N GLN A 403 -9.85 11.05 19.85
CA GLN A 403 -10.13 9.98 20.80
C GLN A 403 -11.36 9.14 20.38
N ALA A 404 -12.45 9.79 19.96
CA ALA A 404 -13.67 9.12 19.52
C ALA A 404 -13.43 8.31 18.23
N LEU A 405 -12.66 8.88 17.29
CA LEU A 405 -12.34 8.25 16.01
C LEU A 405 -11.41 7.05 16.16
N LEU A 406 -10.39 7.15 17.03
CA LEU A 406 -9.52 6.01 17.37
C LEU A 406 -10.30 4.89 18.06
N ALA A 407 -11.21 5.23 18.97
CA ALA A 407 -12.07 4.24 19.60
C ALA A 407 -12.96 3.52 18.58
N ALA A 408 -13.48 4.24 17.57
CA ALA A 408 -14.20 3.64 16.46
C ALA A 408 -13.31 2.73 15.60
N ASP A 409 -12.07 3.14 15.26
CA ASP A 409 -11.12 2.32 14.49
C ASP A 409 -10.76 1.00 15.20
N GLU A 410 -10.56 1.04 16.52
CA GLU A 410 -10.27 -0.14 17.35
C GLU A 410 -11.45 -1.11 17.42
N ARG A 411 -12.68 -0.59 17.53
CA ARG A 411 -13.91 -1.39 17.38
C ARG A 411 -14.18 -1.80 15.93
N ARG A 412 -13.43 -1.24 14.98
CA ARG A 412 -13.61 -1.39 13.53
C ARG A 412 -14.99 -0.92 13.09
N GLU A 413 -15.48 0.18 13.64
CA GLU A 413 -16.80 0.73 13.32
C GLU A 413 -16.66 2.07 12.61
N ALA A 414 -17.67 2.43 11.81
CA ALA A 414 -17.76 3.81 11.33
C ALA A 414 -18.09 4.73 12.52
N PRO A 415 -17.48 5.92 12.62
CA PRO A 415 -17.75 6.84 13.71
C PRO A 415 -19.14 7.48 13.54
N ALA A 416 -20.16 6.85 14.11
CA ALA A 416 -21.57 7.17 13.87
C ALA A 416 -21.93 8.65 14.11
N ALA A 417 -21.38 9.27 15.17
CA ALA A 417 -21.62 10.68 15.46
C ALA A 417 -21.12 11.60 14.32
N THR A 418 -19.96 11.28 13.74
CA THR A 418 -19.39 12.05 12.64
C THR A 418 -20.06 11.72 11.31
N GLU A 419 -20.48 10.47 11.06
CA GLU A 419 -21.32 10.15 9.89
C GLU A 419 -22.64 10.95 9.91
N GLU A 420 -23.29 11.06 11.08
CA GLU A 420 -24.52 11.84 11.25
C GLU A 420 -24.29 13.34 11.07
N LEU A 421 -23.17 13.88 11.58
CA LEU A 421 -22.77 15.27 11.32
C LEU A 421 -22.63 15.54 9.81
N LEU A 422 -21.90 14.69 9.09
CA LEU A 422 -21.70 14.82 7.64
C LEU A 422 -23.00 14.62 6.86
N HIS A 423 -23.90 13.76 7.33
CA HIS A 423 -25.23 13.60 6.77
C HIS A 423 -26.07 14.87 6.92
N ARG A 424 -26.10 15.49 8.11
CA ARG A 424 -26.81 16.76 8.36
C ARG A 424 -26.23 17.95 7.59
N PHE A 425 -24.91 17.98 7.40
CA PHE A 425 -24.24 18.92 6.50
C PHE A 425 -24.68 18.73 5.03
N GLY A 426 -25.20 17.54 4.68
CA GLY A 426 -25.59 17.20 3.33
C GLY A 426 -24.40 16.87 2.44
N LEU A 427 -23.37 16.19 2.96
CA LEU A 427 -22.16 15.82 2.21
C LEU A 427 -22.48 15.13 0.87
N ALA A 428 -23.56 14.33 0.82
CA ALA A 428 -23.99 13.67 -0.41
C ALA A 428 -24.29 14.62 -1.57
N ALA A 429 -24.72 15.86 -1.29
CA ALA A 429 -24.97 16.88 -2.30
C ALA A 429 -23.67 17.33 -3.00
N GLU A 430 -22.50 17.23 -2.33
CA GLU A 430 -21.19 17.52 -2.93
C GLU A 430 -20.79 16.50 -4.01
N PHE A 431 -21.45 15.34 -4.08
CA PHE A 431 -21.18 14.30 -5.10
C PHE A 431 -22.16 14.32 -6.28
N VAL A 432 -23.13 15.25 -6.25
CA VAL A 432 -24.18 15.38 -7.28
C VAL A 432 -23.92 16.66 -8.08
N PRO A 433 -23.85 16.58 -9.43
CA PRO A 433 -23.69 17.74 -10.30
C PRO A 433 -24.71 18.85 -10.00
N LYS A 434 -24.29 20.12 -10.04
CA LYS A 434 -25.16 21.29 -9.82
C LYS A 434 -26.39 21.29 -10.74
N ALA A 435 -26.22 20.89 -12.00
CA ALA A 435 -27.31 20.76 -12.97
C ALA A 435 -28.38 19.71 -12.59
N LEU A 436 -28.08 18.81 -11.66
CA LEU A 436 -28.98 17.78 -11.14
C LEU A 436 -29.45 18.08 -9.70
N GLY A 437 -29.29 19.32 -9.24
CA GLY A 437 -29.74 19.79 -7.92
C GLY A 437 -28.73 19.58 -6.77
N GLY A 438 -27.49 19.18 -7.08
CA GLY A 438 -26.41 19.07 -6.10
C GLY A 438 -25.52 20.31 -6.00
N ARG A 439 -24.31 20.13 -5.44
CA ARG A 439 -23.30 21.19 -5.21
C ARG A 439 -21.99 20.95 -5.96
N LEU A 440 -21.86 19.84 -6.70
CA LEU A 440 -20.67 19.55 -7.48
C LEU A 440 -20.61 20.45 -8.72
N THR A 441 -19.73 21.45 -8.68
CA THR A 441 -19.33 22.26 -9.82
C THR A 441 -18.04 21.72 -10.41
N GLY A 442 -16.98 21.65 -9.61
CA GLY A 442 -15.68 21.10 -10.00
C GLY A 442 -15.08 20.21 -8.92
N VAL A 443 -14.03 19.47 -9.28
CA VAL A 443 -13.34 18.53 -8.40
C VAL A 443 -12.32 19.21 -7.49
N GLU A 444 -11.78 20.39 -7.84
CA GLU A 444 -10.94 21.16 -6.91
C GLU A 444 -11.74 21.58 -5.66
N GLY A 445 -12.88 22.24 -5.87
CA GLY A 445 -13.75 22.66 -4.78
C GLY A 445 -14.27 21.47 -3.96
N LEU A 446 -14.55 20.34 -4.60
CA LEU A 446 -14.87 19.10 -3.89
C LEU A 446 -13.70 18.60 -3.04
N ALA A 447 -12.47 18.61 -3.57
CA ALA A 447 -11.29 18.22 -2.82
C ALA A 447 -11.11 19.09 -1.57
N GLN A 448 -11.29 20.40 -1.68
CA GLN A 448 -11.27 21.33 -0.54
C GLN A 448 -12.29 20.93 0.53
N VAL A 449 -13.55 20.69 0.16
CA VAL A 449 -14.61 20.28 1.13
C VAL A 449 -14.29 18.95 1.81
N LEU A 450 -13.62 18.03 1.11
CA LEU A 450 -13.28 16.72 1.67
C LEU A 450 -12.00 16.71 2.52
N ARG A 451 -11.08 17.67 2.34
CA ARG A 451 -9.82 17.74 3.11
C ARG A 451 -10.01 17.79 4.63
N PRO A 452 -10.93 18.59 5.21
CA PRO A 452 -11.25 18.53 6.64
C PRO A 452 -11.58 17.10 7.12
N VAL A 453 -12.39 16.37 6.32
CA VAL A 453 -12.78 15.00 6.63
C VAL A 453 -11.59 14.06 6.56
N PHE A 454 -10.74 14.17 5.54
CA PHE A 454 -9.56 13.32 5.37
C PHE A 454 -8.42 13.61 6.36
N ARG A 455 -8.21 14.88 6.74
CA ARG A 455 -7.34 15.25 7.87
C ARG A 455 -7.81 14.55 9.14
N ARG A 456 -9.13 14.51 9.34
CA ARG A 456 -9.70 13.95 10.55
C ARG A 456 -9.66 12.43 10.57
N ASP A 457 -10.09 11.76 9.51
CA ASP A 457 -10.09 10.30 9.40
C ASP A 457 -10.19 9.82 7.95
N VAL A 458 -9.13 9.16 7.46
CA VAL A 458 -9.10 8.64 6.08
C VAL A 458 -10.18 7.59 5.83
N ALA A 459 -10.44 6.69 6.79
CA ALA A 459 -11.47 5.67 6.64
C ALA A 459 -12.88 6.28 6.54
N LEU A 460 -13.14 7.33 7.33
CA LEU A 460 -14.37 8.10 7.29
C LEU A 460 -14.56 8.77 5.93
N GLY A 461 -13.57 9.46 5.38
CA GLY A 461 -13.73 10.16 4.09
C GLY A 461 -14.12 9.22 2.94
N PHE A 462 -13.56 8.00 2.93
CA PHE A 462 -13.95 6.96 1.97
C PHE A 462 -15.34 6.38 2.24
N GLY A 463 -15.67 6.12 3.51
CA GLY A 463 -16.93 5.49 3.93
C GLY A 463 -18.15 6.43 3.87
N ALA A 464 -17.95 7.72 4.16
CA ALA A 464 -19.00 8.72 4.24
C ALA A 464 -19.45 9.26 2.88
N GLY A 465 -18.66 9.08 1.80
CA GLY A 465 -19.03 9.72 0.54
C GLY A 465 -18.19 9.42 -0.68
N MET A 466 -16.86 9.38 -0.58
CA MET A 466 -16.00 9.27 -1.78
C MET A 466 -16.26 7.99 -2.59
N THR A 467 -16.58 6.87 -1.93
CA THR A 467 -16.96 5.62 -2.63
C THR A 467 -18.26 5.78 -3.43
N ALA A 468 -19.22 6.57 -2.91
CA ALA A 468 -20.48 6.84 -3.60
C ALA A 468 -20.25 7.71 -4.84
N LEU A 469 -19.36 8.70 -4.76
CA LEU A 469 -18.95 9.47 -5.93
C LEU A 469 -18.35 8.57 -7.01
N PHE A 470 -17.41 7.68 -6.67
CA PHE A 470 -16.78 6.80 -7.67
C PHE A 470 -17.80 5.94 -8.41
N ALA A 471 -18.81 5.44 -7.70
CA ALA A 471 -19.90 4.71 -8.31
C ALA A 471 -20.81 5.61 -9.17
N ALA A 472 -21.10 6.83 -8.70
CA ALA A 472 -21.96 7.79 -9.38
C ALA A 472 -21.29 8.36 -10.65
N SER A 473 -19.96 8.48 -10.66
CA SER A 473 -19.19 8.96 -11.81
C SER A 473 -19.46 8.15 -13.08
N ALA A 474 -19.69 6.84 -12.98
CA ALA A 474 -20.07 6.02 -14.14
C ALA A 474 -21.41 6.46 -14.73
N VAL A 475 -22.37 6.82 -13.88
CA VAL A 475 -23.69 7.34 -14.29
C VAL A 475 -23.57 8.78 -14.81
N TRP A 476 -22.76 9.62 -14.18
CA TRP A 476 -22.50 10.99 -14.66
C TRP A 476 -21.85 11.02 -16.04
N THR A 477 -20.95 10.07 -16.32
CA THR A 477 -20.22 9.97 -17.60
C THR A 477 -21.05 9.33 -18.71
N ALA A 478 -21.83 8.28 -18.43
CA ALA A 478 -22.46 7.47 -19.49
C ALA A 478 -23.92 7.04 -19.22
N GLY A 479 -24.51 7.42 -18.08
CA GLY A 479 -25.90 7.13 -17.79
C GLY A 479 -26.85 7.95 -18.65
N ASP A 480 -28.02 7.38 -18.96
CA ASP A 480 -29.10 8.13 -19.59
C ASP A 480 -29.70 9.17 -18.61
N GLU A 481 -30.55 10.06 -19.13
CA GLU A 481 -31.12 11.14 -18.32
C GLU A 481 -31.93 10.64 -17.13
N ARG A 482 -32.66 9.53 -17.29
CA ARG A 482 -33.42 8.91 -16.20
C ARG A 482 -32.47 8.37 -15.13
N GLN A 483 -31.44 7.61 -15.51
CA GLN A 483 -30.44 7.07 -14.58
C GLN A 483 -29.73 8.19 -13.81
N ARG A 484 -29.41 9.31 -14.48
CA ARG A 484 -28.81 10.49 -13.86
C ARG A 484 -29.74 11.14 -12.84
N GLN A 485 -30.99 11.41 -13.21
CA GLN A 485 -31.98 11.99 -12.28
C GLN A 485 -32.28 11.06 -11.11
N ASP A 486 -32.42 9.75 -11.35
CA ASP A 486 -32.67 8.75 -10.30
C ASP A 486 -31.50 8.64 -9.33
N THR A 487 -30.27 8.65 -9.84
CA THR A 487 -29.05 8.61 -9.03
C THR A 487 -28.91 9.88 -8.20
N ALA A 488 -29.18 11.05 -8.78
CA ALA A 488 -29.16 12.34 -8.08
C ALA A 488 -30.19 12.37 -6.95
N ARG A 489 -31.45 12.02 -7.23
CA ARG A 489 -32.52 11.97 -6.22
C ARG A 489 -32.18 11.04 -5.06
N ARG A 490 -31.55 9.89 -5.34
CA ARG A 490 -31.14 8.94 -4.29
C ARG A 490 -30.04 9.50 -3.41
N LEU A 491 -28.98 10.06 -4.00
CA LEU A 491 -27.88 10.65 -3.23
C LEU A 491 -28.36 11.84 -2.40
N LEU A 492 -29.17 12.73 -2.98
CA LEU A 492 -29.76 13.88 -2.27
C LEU A 492 -30.74 13.44 -1.17
N GLY A 493 -31.43 12.32 -1.34
CA GLY A 493 -32.30 11.71 -0.34
C GLY A 493 -31.58 10.92 0.77
N GLY A 494 -30.23 10.96 0.83
CA GLY A 494 -29.44 10.22 1.82
C GLY A 494 -29.20 8.74 1.49
N GLY A 495 -29.59 8.30 0.29
CA GLY A 495 -29.23 7.00 -0.25
C GLY A 495 -27.72 6.88 -0.45
N ARG A 496 -27.19 5.67 -0.30
CA ARG A 496 -25.78 5.38 -0.54
C ARG A 496 -25.63 4.60 -1.85
N LEU A 497 -24.52 4.80 -2.54
CA LEU A 497 -24.17 4.12 -3.79
C LEU A 497 -22.78 3.48 -3.63
N THR A 498 -22.53 2.34 -4.26
CA THR A 498 -21.21 1.69 -4.21
C THR A 498 -20.86 1.03 -5.53
N ILE A 499 -19.56 0.85 -5.75
CA ILE A 499 -19.01 0.14 -6.90
C ILE A 499 -18.49 -1.23 -6.46
N LEU A 500 -18.81 -2.26 -7.24
CA LEU A 500 -18.45 -3.64 -6.91
C LEU A 500 -17.19 -4.08 -7.67
N HIS A 501 -16.04 -4.02 -6.99
CA HIS A 501 -14.77 -4.57 -7.47
C HIS A 501 -14.43 -5.93 -6.81
N ARG A 502 -13.49 -6.70 -7.39
CA ARG A 502 -13.21 -8.09 -7.00
C ARG A 502 -12.65 -8.25 -5.57
N GLU A 503 -11.56 -7.57 -5.24
CA GLU A 503 -10.80 -7.75 -3.98
C GLU A 503 -9.97 -6.50 -3.63
N PHE A 504 -9.79 -6.24 -2.34
CA PHE A 504 -9.02 -5.11 -1.79
C PHE A 504 -7.50 -5.20 -2.01
N ALA A 505 -6.99 -6.34 -2.50
CA ALA A 505 -5.56 -6.68 -2.52
C ALA A 505 -4.89 -6.70 -3.90
N HIS A 506 -5.62 -6.48 -5.00
CA HIS A 506 -5.02 -6.53 -6.34
C HIS A 506 -5.65 -5.50 -7.28
N ALA A 507 -5.06 -4.31 -7.33
CA ALA A 507 -5.44 -3.24 -8.24
C ALA A 507 -4.92 -3.45 -9.69
N ASN A 508 -4.37 -4.63 -10.01
CA ASN A 508 -3.61 -4.87 -11.25
C ASN A 508 -4.31 -5.82 -12.24
N ALA A 509 -5.55 -6.26 -11.97
CA ALA A 509 -6.26 -7.25 -12.79
C ALA A 509 -7.73 -6.87 -13.05
N ILE A 510 -7.96 -5.64 -13.50
CA ILE A 510 -9.29 -5.03 -13.77
C ILE A 510 -10.18 -5.91 -14.68
N LEU A 511 -9.59 -6.76 -15.51
CA LEU A 511 -10.32 -7.54 -16.52
C LEU A 511 -10.59 -9.02 -16.14
N ARG A 512 -10.12 -9.52 -14.98
CA ARG A 512 -10.15 -10.96 -14.65
C ARG A 512 -11.10 -11.32 -13.51
N GLY A 513 -11.97 -12.31 -13.75
CA GLY A 513 -12.90 -12.84 -12.74
C GLY A 513 -14.11 -11.95 -12.51
N GLU A 514 -14.57 -11.26 -13.56
CA GLU A 514 -15.72 -10.38 -13.51
C GLU A 514 -17.06 -11.13 -13.41
N TYR A 515 -18.16 -10.42 -13.08
CA TYR A 515 -19.46 -11.10 -13.02
C TYR A 515 -19.80 -11.54 -14.45
N THR A 516 -20.45 -12.69 -14.64
CA THR A 516 -20.82 -13.15 -15.99
C THR A 516 -22.31 -12.98 -16.20
N ALA A 517 -22.68 -12.03 -17.06
CA ALA A 517 -24.05 -11.89 -17.54
C ALA A 517 -24.18 -12.57 -18.90
N ARG A 518 -25.23 -13.37 -19.09
CA ARG A 518 -25.53 -14.09 -20.33
C ARG A 518 -26.92 -13.70 -20.84
N PRO A 519 -27.14 -13.60 -22.15
CA PRO A 519 -28.49 -13.42 -22.68
C PRO A 519 -29.44 -14.52 -22.20
N HIS A 520 -30.71 -14.20 -21.96
CA HIS A 520 -31.72 -15.17 -21.57
C HIS A 520 -33.07 -14.96 -22.30
N PRO A 521 -33.87 -16.01 -22.56
CA PRO A 521 -35.14 -15.85 -23.29
C PRO A 521 -36.21 -15.03 -22.54
N ALA A 522 -36.26 -15.14 -21.20
CA ALA A 522 -37.29 -14.48 -20.37
C ALA A 522 -36.89 -13.09 -19.82
N ALA A 523 -35.63 -12.66 -19.98
CA ALA A 523 -35.16 -11.30 -19.66
C ALA A 523 -33.91 -11.01 -20.49
N ALA A 524 -33.65 -9.75 -20.86
CA ALA A 524 -32.55 -9.40 -21.76
C ALA A 524 -31.18 -10.03 -21.38
N MET A 525 -30.85 -10.14 -20.08
CA MET A 525 -29.62 -10.78 -19.56
C MET A 525 -29.84 -11.43 -18.17
N TRP A 526 -29.14 -12.53 -17.87
CA TRP A 526 -29.15 -13.30 -16.61
C TRP A 526 -27.73 -13.53 -16.07
N TRP A 527 -27.54 -13.44 -14.74
CA TRP A 527 -26.26 -13.73 -14.09
C TRP A 527 -26.13 -15.21 -13.73
N THR A 528 -25.05 -15.88 -14.12
CA THR A 528 -24.73 -17.24 -13.64
C THR A 528 -23.69 -17.19 -12.51
N ALA A 529 -24.12 -17.60 -11.31
CA ALA A 529 -23.36 -17.78 -10.06
C ALA A 529 -21.99 -17.08 -9.96
N ALA A 530 -21.95 -15.93 -9.29
CA ALA A 530 -20.71 -15.19 -9.06
C ALA A 530 -20.59 -14.69 -7.60
N ARG A 531 -19.53 -15.12 -6.91
CA ARG A 531 -19.13 -14.67 -5.56
C ARG A 531 -18.09 -13.56 -5.64
N LYS A 532 -18.30 -12.41 -4.98
CA LYS A 532 -17.26 -11.36 -4.88
C LYS A 532 -17.32 -10.51 -3.62
N SER A 533 -16.20 -9.87 -3.29
CA SER A 533 -16.04 -8.96 -2.14
C SER A 533 -15.76 -7.51 -2.57
N SER A 534 -16.64 -6.55 -2.24
CA SER A 534 -16.44 -5.09 -2.38
C SER A 534 -17.23 -4.22 -1.35
N SER A 535 -16.78 -2.97 -1.18
CA SER A 535 -17.14 -1.94 -0.17
C SER A 535 -18.63 -1.53 0.01
N THR A 536 -18.93 -1.06 1.23
CA THR A 536 -20.23 -0.83 1.90
C THR A 536 -21.15 0.24 1.32
N PRO A 537 -22.48 -0.01 1.36
CA PRO A 537 -23.37 0.59 2.38
C PRO A 537 -24.05 -0.40 3.34
N THR A 538 -24.38 0.06 4.55
CA THR A 538 -25.07 -0.67 5.65
C THR A 538 -26.57 -0.91 5.41
N ALA A 539 -27.13 -0.37 4.31
CA ALA A 539 -28.56 -0.40 3.97
C ALA A 539 -28.80 -1.03 2.56
N PRO A 540 -30.05 -1.35 2.13
CA PRO A 540 -30.34 -1.71 0.73
C PRO A 540 -29.99 -0.55 -0.20
N THR A 541 -29.08 -0.78 -1.14
CA THR A 541 -28.53 0.27 -2.01
C THR A 541 -28.39 -0.15 -3.46
N PRO A 542 -28.36 0.81 -4.40
CA PRO A 542 -27.91 0.54 -5.75
C PRO A 542 -26.41 0.23 -5.78
N SER A 543 -25.99 -0.66 -6.67
CA SER A 543 -24.64 -1.19 -6.81
C SER A 543 -24.33 -1.34 -8.29
N SER A 544 -23.13 -0.93 -8.73
CA SER A 544 -22.79 -1.03 -10.16
C SER A 544 -21.85 -2.22 -10.47
N PRO A 545 -22.33 -3.38 -10.97
CA PRO A 545 -21.45 -4.48 -11.35
C PRO A 545 -20.95 -4.38 -12.79
N THR A 546 -19.72 -4.85 -13.03
CA THR A 546 -19.13 -5.01 -14.36
C THR A 546 -19.29 -6.47 -14.85
N SER A 547 -19.73 -6.69 -16.10
CA SER A 547 -19.96 -8.04 -16.67
C SER A 547 -19.32 -8.30 -18.01
N ALA A 548 -19.02 -9.58 -18.32
CA ALA A 548 -18.53 -10.02 -19.64
C ALA A 548 -19.42 -11.03 -20.40
N PRO A 549 -19.68 -10.82 -21.72
CA PRO A 549 -20.13 -11.88 -22.64
C PRO A 549 -19.27 -12.06 -23.93
N ARG A 550 -18.91 -13.33 -24.22
CA ARG A 550 -18.39 -13.98 -25.48
C ARG A 550 -17.13 -13.44 -26.20
N PRO A 551 -16.41 -14.29 -26.99
CA PRO A 551 -15.05 -14.01 -27.44
C PRO A 551 -15.06 -13.14 -28.70
N ALA A 552 -14.97 -11.84 -28.49
CA ALA A 552 -14.40 -10.90 -29.45
C ALA A 552 -13.34 -10.09 -28.68
N THR A 553 -12.31 -9.63 -29.39
CA THR A 553 -11.11 -8.91 -28.91
C THR A 553 -11.24 -8.27 -27.52
N ALA A 554 -10.24 -8.47 -26.64
CA ALA A 554 -10.26 -8.14 -25.20
C ALA A 554 -10.79 -6.73 -24.81
N ARG A 555 -10.84 -5.78 -25.75
CA ARG A 555 -11.28 -4.39 -25.59
C ARG A 555 -12.79 -4.23 -25.36
N ASN A 556 -13.63 -5.13 -25.88
CA ASN A 556 -15.11 -5.00 -25.84
C ASN A 556 -15.80 -6.01 -24.92
N SER A 557 -15.05 -6.60 -23.99
CA SER A 557 -15.54 -7.72 -23.20
C SER A 557 -16.27 -7.34 -21.92
N HIS A 558 -16.37 -6.05 -21.53
CA HIS A 558 -16.97 -5.62 -20.26
C HIS A 558 -18.09 -4.61 -20.42
N SER A 559 -19.11 -4.62 -19.56
CA SER A 559 -20.19 -3.61 -19.51
C SER A 559 -20.49 -3.24 -18.05
N VAL A 560 -20.96 -2.01 -17.79
CA VAL A 560 -21.35 -1.55 -16.45
C VAL A 560 -22.87 -1.60 -16.32
N PHE A 561 -23.36 -2.13 -15.21
CA PHE A 561 -24.77 -2.09 -14.85
C PHE A 561 -24.96 -1.29 -13.58
N LEU A 562 -26.12 -0.68 -13.36
CA LEU A 562 -26.58 -0.05 -12.13
C LEU A 562 -27.74 -0.89 -11.58
N LEU A 563 -27.47 -1.66 -10.52
CA LEU A 563 -28.43 -2.58 -9.94
C LEU A 563 -28.95 -2.08 -8.60
N GLU A 564 -30.26 -2.03 -8.43
CA GLU A 564 -30.88 -1.75 -7.13
C GLU A 564 -31.13 -3.02 -6.35
N THR A 565 -30.38 -3.28 -5.28
CA THR A 565 -30.52 -4.53 -4.51
C THR A 565 -31.94 -4.77 -3.96
N GLY A 566 -32.71 -3.72 -3.68
CA GLY A 566 -34.11 -3.83 -3.26
C GLY A 566 -35.11 -4.17 -4.36
N ARG A 567 -34.74 -4.01 -5.65
CA ARG A 567 -35.55 -4.42 -6.81
C ARG A 567 -35.19 -5.82 -7.32
N LEU A 568 -34.11 -6.41 -6.81
CA LEU A 568 -33.68 -7.75 -7.19
C LEU A 568 -34.36 -8.81 -6.31
N PRO A 569 -34.55 -10.04 -6.84
CA PRO A 569 -35.10 -11.13 -6.04
C PRO A 569 -34.23 -11.41 -4.80
N ALA A 570 -34.84 -11.46 -3.61
CA ALA A 570 -34.12 -11.63 -2.36
C ALA A 570 -33.27 -12.93 -2.31
N HIS A 571 -33.72 -13.98 -2.99
CA HIS A 571 -32.98 -15.24 -3.09
C HIS A 571 -31.72 -15.15 -3.96
N ALA A 572 -31.61 -14.14 -4.83
CA ALA A 572 -30.53 -14.00 -5.81
C ALA A 572 -29.39 -13.10 -5.34
N VAL A 573 -29.57 -12.39 -4.22
CA VAL A 573 -28.60 -11.42 -3.69
C VAL A 573 -28.14 -11.86 -2.30
N HIS A 574 -26.86 -12.22 -2.18
CA HIS A 574 -26.27 -12.62 -0.91
C HIS A 574 -25.16 -11.65 -0.50
N ARG A 575 -25.35 -10.96 0.62
CA ARG A 575 -24.31 -10.11 1.22
C ARG A 575 -23.29 -11.00 1.93
N LEU A 576 -22.01 -10.88 1.54
CA LEU A 576 -20.93 -11.62 2.17
C LEU A 576 -20.49 -10.94 3.48
N PRO A 577 -19.88 -11.70 4.41
CA PRO A 577 -19.33 -11.14 5.64
C PRO A 577 -18.32 -10.02 5.36
N ARG A 578 -18.26 -9.08 6.29
CA ARG A 578 -17.30 -7.97 6.23
C ARG A 578 -15.86 -8.47 6.16
N ALA A 579 -15.11 -8.01 5.16
CA ALA A 579 -13.68 -8.19 5.02
C ALA A 579 -12.93 -7.36 6.09
N ARG A 580 -11.92 -7.99 6.71
CA ARG A 580 -11.05 -7.31 7.69
C ARG A 580 -9.83 -6.75 6.97
N THR A 581 -9.66 -5.43 7.04
CA THR A 581 -8.50 -4.72 6.48
C THR A 581 -7.48 -4.38 7.57
N HIS A 582 -6.23 -4.16 7.16
CA HIS A 582 -5.14 -3.74 8.06
C HIS A 582 -5.28 -2.25 8.41
N GLY A 583 -5.41 -1.41 7.39
CA GLY A 583 -5.79 0.01 7.46
C GLY A 583 -7.23 0.25 7.02
N MET A 584 -7.71 1.46 7.23
CA MET A 584 -9.08 1.91 7.00
C MET A 584 -10.10 1.00 7.69
N ARG A 585 -9.87 0.66 8.96
CA ARG A 585 -10.67 -0.37 9.65
C ARG A 585 -12.08 0.10 9.96
N GLY A 586 -12.30 1.41 10.10
CA GLY A 586 -13.63 1.99 10.27
C GLY A 586 -14.48 1.91 9.00
N ALA A 587 -13.86 1.87 7.82
CA ALA A 587 -14.56 1.66 6.57
C ALA A 587 -15.08 0.21 6.48
N HIS A 588 -16.30 0.06 5.95
CA HIS A 588 -16.92 -1.24 5.84
C HIS A 588 -16.68 -1.82 4.44
N TYR A 589 -15.93 -2.92 4.40
CA TYR A 589 -15.71 -3.67 3.18
C TYR A 589 -16.49 -4.97 3.26
N ALA A 590 -17.46 -5.19 2.38
CA ALA A 590 -18.27 -6.40 2.38
C ALA A 590 -18.12 -7.13 1.05
N GLY A 591 -19.04 -8.03 0.73
CA GLY A 591 -19.13 -8.57 -0.60
C GLY A 591 -20.56 -8.73 -1.03
N LEU A 592 -20.74 -8.90 -2.32
CA LEU A 592 -22.02 -9.24 -2.91
C LEU A 592 -21.82 -10.48 -3.76
N GLU A 593 -22.65 -11.48 -3.54
CA GLU A 593 -22.80 -12.64 -4.40
C GLU A 593 -24.15 -12.52 -5.10
N LEU A 594 -24.10 -12.64 -6.43
CA LEU A 594 -25.28 -12.66 -7.29
C LEU A 594 -25.43 -14.08 -7.86
N ALA A 595 -26.48 -14.77 -7.44
CA ALA A 595 -26.76 -16.15 -7.82
C ALA A 595 -28.07 -16.18 -8.63
N HIS A 596 -27.98 -16.51 -9.93
CA HIS A 596 -29.16 -16.63 -10.81
C HIS A 596 -30.04 -15.37 -10.81
N CYS A 597 -29.40 -14.20 -10.76
CA CYS A 597 -30.11 -12.93 -10.68
C CYS A 597 -30.52 -12.46 -12.08
N PRO A 598 -31.78 -12.04 -12.31
CA PRO A 598 -32.16 -11.35 -13.53
C PRO A 598 -31.50 -9.96 -13.58
N VAL A 599 -31.07 -9.52 -14.76
CA VAL A 599 -30.61 -8.14 -14.99
C VAL A 599 -31.81 -7.32 -15.48
N PRO A 600 -32.20 -6.24 -14.78
CA PRO A 600 -33.23 -5.34 -15.28
C PRO A 600 -32.84 -4.70 -16.62
N ALA A 601 -33.81 -4.50 -17.51
CA ALA A 601 -33.55 -3.93 -18.84
C ALA A 601 -33.00 -2.48 -18.76
N ASP A 602 -33.37 -1.74 -17.71
CA ASP A 602 -32.93 -0.38 -17.42
C ASP A 602 -31.60 -0.30 -16.63
N ALA A 603 -30.95 -1.45 -16.38
CA ALA A 603 -29.74 -1.48 -15.56
C ALA A 603 -28.46 -1.14 -16.33
N LEU A 604 -28.41 -1.28 -17.66
CA LEU A 604 -27.16 -1.03 -18.42
C LEU A 604 -26.79 0.46 -18.37
N VAL A 605 -25.56 0.79 -17.99
CA VAL A 605 -25.02 2.15 -18.03
C VAL A 605 -24.14 2.29 -19.26
N GLY A 606 -24.44 3.26 -20.13
CA GLY A 606 -23.80 3.40 -21.42
C GLY A 606 -24.19 2.27 -22.38
N GLN A 607 -23.22 1.76 -23.14
CA GLN A 607 -23.44 0.68 -24.11
C GLN A 607 -22.77 -0.63 -23.70
N VAL A 608 -23.27 -1.74 -24.23
CA VAL A 608 -22.64 -3.05 -24.09
C VAL A 608 -21.20 -2.99 -24.63
N GLY A 609 -20.26 -3.55 -23.88
CA GLY A 609 -18.84 -3.61 -24.25
C GLY A 609 -18.01 -2.39 -23.85
N GLN A 610 -18.63 -1.32 -23.34
CA GLN A 610 -17.93 -0.08 -22.96
C GLN A 610 -17.35 -0.07 -21.54
N GLY A 611 -17.44 -1.16 -20.77
CA GLY A 611 -17.10 -1.18 -19.36
C GLY A 611 -15.66 -0.80 -19.05
N VAL A 612 -14.69 -1.26 -19.87
CA VAL A 612 -13.27 -0.89 -19.70
C VAL A 612 -13.05 0.59 -19.99
N SER A 613 -13.61 1.09 -21.10
CA SER A 613 -13.53 2.50 -21.49
C SER A 613 -14.17 3.42 -20.43
N LEU A 614 -15.32 3.02 -19.87
CA LEU A 614 -16.01 3.79 -18.83
C LEU A 614 -15.23 3.79 -17.50
N ALA A 615 -14.60 2.66 -17.14
CA ALA A 615 -13.70 2.61 -15.98
C ALA A 615 -12.50 3.56 -16.16
N LEU A 616 -11.83 3.52 -17.31
CA LEU A 616 -10.70 4.42 -17.59
C LEU A 616 -11.07 5.90 -17.56
N ARG A 617 -12.27 6.26 -18.04
CA ARG A 617 -12.81 7.64 -17.95
C ARG A 617 -13.01 8.07 -16.50
N THR A 618 -13.74 7.27 -15.74
CA THR A 618 -14.09 7.59 -14.35
C THR A 618 -12.91 7.53 -13.39
N PHE A 619 -11.89 6.72 -13.69
CA PHE A 619 -10.68 6.63 -12.88
C PHE A 619 -9.90 7.94 -12.81
N GLN A 620 -10.01 8.82 -13.80
CA GLN A 620 -9.31 10.10 -13.82
C GLN A 620 -9.72 10.97 -12.63
N VAL A 621 -11.02 11.05 -12.37
CA VAL A 621 -11.60 11.75 -11.22
C VAL A 621 -11.13 11.11 -9.91
N SER A 622 -11.22 9.78 -9.81
CA SER A 622 -10.81 9.08 -8.58
C SER A 622 -9.32 9.24 -8.26
N ARG A 623 -8.45 9.18 -9.28
CA ARG A 623 -6.99 9.30 -9.15
C ARG A 623 -6.61 10.67 -8.63
N ALA A 624 -7.14 11.74 -9.24
CA ALA A 624 -6.88 13.11 -8.82
C ALA A 624 -7.44 13.40 -7.43
N LEU A 625 -8.69 13.00 -7.15
CA LEU A 625 -9.36 13.30 -5.88
C LEU A 625 -8.76 12.51 -4.70
N VAL A 626 -8.32 11.27 -4.90
CA VAL A 626 -7.61 10.53 -3.85
C VAL A 626 -6.27 11.19 -3.54
N SER A 627 -5.50 11.60 -4.54
CA SER A 627 -4.23 12.29 -4.33
C SER A 627 -4.41 13.64 -3.65
N GLY A 628 -5.22 14.54 -4.24
CA GLY A 628 -5.39 15.91 -3.76
C GLY A 628 -6.33 16.08 -2.56
N GLY A 629 -7.21 15.12 -2.29
CA GLY A 629 -8.08 15.12 -1.13
C GLY A 629 -7.52 14.27 0.01
N ALA A 630 -7.43 12.95 -0.22
CA ALA A 630 -7.13 11.99 0.84
C ALA A 630 -5.66 11.94 1.25
N LEU A 631 -4.73 11.87 0.28
CA LEU A 631 -3.31 11.74 0.58
C LEU A 631 -2.72 13.05 1.11
N VAL A 632 -2.98 14.17 0.44
CA VAL A 632 -2.58 15.51 0.91
C VAL A 632 -3.18 15.81 2.29
N GLY A 633 -4.49 15.59 2.47
CA GLY A 633 -5.16 15.83 3.76
C GLY A 633 -4.64 14.94 4.89
N GLY A 634 -4.45 13.64 4.65
CA GLY A 634 -3.90 12.75 5.67
C GLY A 634 -2.42 13.03 5.97
N MET A 635 -1.64 13.46 4.97
CA MET A 635 -0.23 13.84 5.18
C MET A 635 -0.09 15.14 5.98
N ASP A 636 -0.97 16.13 5.79
CA ASP A 636 -1.04 17.33 6.65
C ASP A 636 -1.11 16.93 8.12
N SER A 637 -2.01 15.99 8.43
CA SER A 637 -2.19 15.50 9.80
C SER A 637 -0.98 14.71 10.29
N ALA A 638 -0.37 13.88 9.45
CA ALA A 638 0.85 13.15 9.79
C ALA A 638 2.01 14.10 10.13
N LEU A 639 2.22 15.13 9.31
CA LEU A 639 3.22 16.17 9.53
C LEU A 639 2.92 16.97 10.82
N ARG A 640 1.64 17.24 11.10
CA ARG A 640 1.20 17.95 12.32
C ARG A 640 1.55 17.19 13.60
N TYR A 641 1.38 15.86 13.61
CA TYR A 641 1.85 15.05 14.75
C TYR A 641 3.37 15.12 14.92
N ALA A 642 4.14 15.17 13.83
CA ALA A 642 5.60 15.27 13.90
C ALA A 642 6.05 16.63 14.46
N VAL A 643 5.44 17.73 14.00
CA VAL A 643 5.69 19.09 14.52
C VAL A 643 5.35 19.16 16.01
N ARG A 644 4.19 18.64 16.42
CA ARG A 644 3.79 18.52 17.83
C ARG A 644 4.83 17.77 18.66
N ALA A 645 5.30 16.63 18.19
CA ALA A 645 6.29 15.80 18.88
C ALA A 645 7.64 16.50 19.08
N VAL A 646 8.02 17.41 18.17
CA VAL A 646 9.19 18.28 18.32
C VAL A 646 8.93 19.38 19.34
N GLY A 647 7.74 20.00 19.32
CA GLY A 647 7.33 21.04 20.27
C GLY A 647 7.30 20.59 21.73
N GLU A 648 6.89 19.35 21.99
CA GLU A 648 6.88 18.74 23.32
C GLU A 648 8.27 18.32 23.83
N SER A 649 9.35 18.60 23.08
CA SER A 649 10.72 18.31 23.52
C SER A 649 11.25 19.37 24.49
N ARG A 650 12.24 19.01 25.33
CA ARG A 650 12.89 19.94 26.28
C ARG A 650 13.50 21.19 25.62
N ARG A 651 13.67 21.19 24.30
CA ARG A 651 14.24 22.30 23.51
C ARG A 651 13.16 23.25 22.94
N GLY A 652 11.87 22.99 23.23
CA GLY A 652 10.77 23.75 22.64
C GLY A 652 10.55 23.45 21.16
N LEU A 653 9.67 24.23 20.52
CA LEU A 653 9.32 24.09 19.10
C LEU A 653 10.36 24.77 18.19
N GLU A 654 11.63 24.45 18.39
CA GLU A 654 12.75 24.90 17.57
C GLU A 654 13.23 23.74 16.70
N PRO A 655 12.80 23.67 15.42
CA PRO A 655 13.16 22.58 14.52
C PRO A 655 14.62 22.71 14.08
N HIS A 656 15.55 22.21 14.89
CA HIS A 656 17.00 22.25 14.61
C HIS A 656 17.57 20.90 14.18
N GLY A 657 18.73 20.95 13.51
CA GLY A 657 19.50 19.77 13.12
C GLY A 657 18.74 18.80 12.21
N ARG A 658 18.89 17.49 12.45
CA ARG A 658 18.29 16.46 11.59
C ARG A 658 16.77 16.53 11.53
N ARG A 659 16.09 16.81 12.66
CA ARG A 659 14.62 16.86 12.70
C ARG A 659 14.05 18.04 11.92
N GLY A 660 14.66 19.22 12.05
CA GLY A 660 14.26 20.38 11.25
C GLY A 660 14.43 20.15 9.75
N ARG A 661 15.50 19.47 9.34
CA ARG A 661 15.72 19.09 7.93
C ARG A 661 14.64 18.17 7.38
N VAL A 662 14.23 17.16 8.15
CA VAL A 662 13.14 16.26 7.74
C VAL A 662 11.81 17.02 7.66
N LEU A 663 11.47 17.81 8.68
CA LEU A 663 10.21 18.56 8.70
C LEU A 663 10.10 19.55 7.54
N ALA A 664 11.15 20.30 7.25
CA ALA A 664 11.17 21.20 6.10
C ALA A 664 11.09 20.43 4.77
N GLY A 665 11.81 19.31 4.66
CA GLY A 665 11.79 18.46 3.47
C GLY A 665 10.39 17.91 3.17
N VAL A 666 9.74 17.32 4.17
CA VAL A 666 8.37 16.80 4.04
C VAL A 666 7.36 17.92 3.78
N PHE A 667 7.56 19.10 4.37
CA PHE A 667 6.70 20.25 4.09
C PHE A 667 6.84 20.72 2.63
N ALA A 668 8.06 20.79 2.10
CA ALA A 668 8.31 21.12 0.70
C ALA A 668 7.71 20.05 -0.25
N ASP A 669 7.90 18.77 0.05
CA ASP A 669 7.35 17.66 -0.73
C ASP A 669 5.80 17.66 -0.69
N LEU A 670 5.19 17.98 0.45
CA LEU A 670 3.74 18.14 0.57
C LEU A 670 3.21 19.27 -0.32
N LEU A 671 3.83 20.46 -0.30
CA LEU A 671 3.44 21.58 -1.16
C LEU A 671 3.64 21.28 -2.65
N ALA A 672 4.73 20.58 -3.01
CA ALA A 672 4.98 20.16 -4.38
C ALA A 672 4.00 19.07 -4.86
N CYS A 673 3.69 18.09 -4.01
CA CYS A 673 2.67 17.08 -4.29
C CYS A 673 1.28 17.71 -4.43
N ASP A 674 0.95 18.69 -3.58
CA ASP A 674 -0.31 19.40 -3.66
C ASP A 674 -0.39 20.29 -4.91
N SER A 675 0.73 20.89 -5.34
CA SER A 675 0.83 21.62 -6.62
C SER A 675 0.48 20.73 -7.82
N LEU A 676 1.04 19.52 -7.86
CA LEU A 676 0.71 18.55 -8.91
C LEU A 676 -0.74 18.08 -8.80
N ALA A 677 -1.23 17.82 -7.58
CA ALA A 677 -2.61 17.37 -7.38
C ALA A 677 -3.64 18.42 -7.79
N VAL A 678 -3.43 19.70 -7.42
CA VAL A 678 -4.28 20.83 -7.82
C VAL A 678 -4.27 21.02 -9.33
N ALA A 679 -3.10 20.95 -9.98
CA ALA A 679 -3.01 20.99 -11.44
C ALA A 679 -3.84 19.87 -12.10
N GLY A 680 -3.80 18.65 -11.56
CA GLY A 680 -4.62 17.54 -12.02
C GLY A 680 -6.13 17.72 -11.78
N LEU A 681 -6.53 18.25 -10.63
CA LEU A 681 -7.92 18.57 -10.30
C LEU A 681 -8.46 19.66 -11.23
N ARG A 682 -7.72 20.75 -11.40
CA ARG A 682 -8.10 21.86 -12.27
C ARG A 682 -8.11 21.46 -13.74
N LEU A 683 -7.25 20.53 -14.16
CA LEU A 683 -7.31 19.98 -15.52
C LEU A 683 -8.63 19.25 -15.78
N LEU A 684 -9.15 18.50 -14.79
CA LEU A 684 -10.47 17.87 -14.90
C LEU A 684 -11.58 18.93 -15.02
N ASP A 685 -11.46 20.04 -14.31
CA ASP A 685 -12.46 21.11 -14.33
C ASP A 685 -12.42 21.96 -15.62
N LEU A 686 -11.23 22.19 -16.18
CA LEU A 686 -11.02 23.06 -17.36
C LEU A 686 -11.06 22.29 -18.69
N ALA A 687 -10.40 21.14 -18.76
CA ALA A 687 -10.20 20.39 -19.99
C ALA A 687 -10.16 18.86 -19.73
N PRO A 688 -11.29 18.27 -19.26
CA PRO A 688 -11.38 16.87 -18.84
C PRO A 688 -10.96 15.85 -19.91
N GLU A 689 -11.09 16.18 -21.20
CA GLU A 689 -10.65 15.34 -22.30
C GLU A 689 -9.13 15.11 -22.36
N HIS A 690 -8.33 15.92 -21.65
CA HIS A 690 -6.87 15.79 -21.58
C HIS A 690 -6.38 15.17 -20.26
N ALA A 691 -7.30 14.81 -19.34
CA ALA A 691 -6.93 14.44 -17.97
C ALA A 691 -6.43 12.99 -17.79
N LEU A 692 -6.52 12.12 -18.80
CA LEU A 692 -6.19 10.70 -18.67
C LEU A 692 -4.75 10.44 -18.19
N VAL A 693 -3.76 11.03 -18.86
CA VAL A 693 -2.35 10.85 -18.54
C VAL A 693 -1.96 11.64 -17.28
N PRO A 694 -2.30 12.94 -17.14
CA PRO A 694 -1.90 13.70 -15.96
C PRO A 694 -2.53 13.15 -14.67
N SER A 695 -3.79 12.70 -14.69
CA SER A 695 -4.40 12.07 -13.50
C SER A 695 -3.69 10.77 -13.09
N ALA A 696 -3.21 9.98 -14.05
CA ALA A 696 -2.40 8.79 -13.76
C ALA A 696 -1.05 9.16 -13.13
N ALA A 697 -0.39 10.18 -13.65
CA ALA A 697 0.90 10.66 -13.15
C ALA A 697 0.76 11.31 -11.76
N VAL A 698 -0.30 12.11 -11.53
CA VAL A 698 -0.68 12.65 -10.21
C VAL A 698 -0.85 11.52 -9.20
N LYS A 699 -1.58 10.47 -9.56
CA LYS A 699 -1.79 9.33 -8.66
C LYS A 699 -0.47 8.62 -8.34
N TYR A 700 0.34 8.38 -9.37
CA TYR A 700 1.62 7.70 -9.25
C TYR A 700 2.61 8.48 -8.37
N ALA A 701 2.90 9.73 -8.73
CA ALA A 701 3.87 10.58 -8.07
C ALA A 701 3.50 10.87 -6.61
N VAL A 702 2.28 11.35 -6.37
CA VAL A 702 1.83 11.75 -5.03
C VAL A 702 1.78 10.54 -4.09
N SER A 703 1.34 9.38 -4.57
CA SER A 703 1.31 8.17 -3.72
C SER A 703 2.72 7.69 -3.36
N ALA A 704 3.68 7.77 -4.29
CA ALA A 704 5.05 7.34 -4.04
C ALA A 704 5.79 8.30 -3.10
N LEU A 705 5.78 9.61 -3.40
CA LEU A 705 6.49 10.63 -2.63
C LEU A 705 5.98 10.70 -1.18
N LEU A 706 4.65 10.81 -1.01
CA LEU A 706 4.08 10.92 0.33
C LEU A 706 4.18 9.62 1.14
N HIS A 707 4.32 8.46 0.50
CA HIS A 707 4.57 7.22 1.24
C HIS A 707 5.95 7.23 1.90
N GLU A 708 6.98 7.69 1.19
CA GLU A 708 8.32 7.82 1.74
C GLU A 708 8.41 8.90 2.83
N ASP A 709 7.72 10.03 2.62
CA ASP A 709 7.64 11.08 3.64
C ASP A 709 6.99 10.59 4.93
N LEU A 710 5.99 9.70 4.84
CA LEU A 710 5.37 9.09 6.01
C LEU A 710 6.38 8.28 6.84
N ASP A 711 7.30 7.58 6.18
CA ASP A 711 8.38 6.83 6.82
C ASP A 711 9.43 7.78 7.45
N GLU A 712 9.76 8.88 6.78
CA GLU A 712 10.63 9.94 7.33
C GLU A 712 10.01 10.56 8.60
N LEU A 713 8.70 10.85 8.58
CA LEU A 713 7.98 11.38 9.75
C LEU A 713 7.94 10.37 10.89
N ALA A 714 7.75 9.07 10.61
CA ALA A 714 7.79 8.03 11.64
C ALA A 714 9.15 8.03 12.37
N ALA A 715 10.25 8.28 11.66
CA ALA A 715 11.57 8.44 12.25
C ALA A 715 11.70 9.71 13.12
N VAL A 716 11.00 10.79 12.79
CA VAL A 716 10.95 12.02 13.61
C VAL A 716 10.19 11.79 14.92
N LEU A 717 9.04 11.12 14.87
CA LEU A 717 8.25 10.80 16.06
C LEU A 717 8.94 9.77 16.97
N GLY A 718 9.75 8.88 16.40
CA GLY A 718 10.44 7.81 17.14
C GLY A 718 9.44 6.92 17.88
N ALA A 719 9.66 6.67 19.18
CA ALA A 719 8.77 5.83 19.99
C ALA A 719 7.32 6.32 20.03
N ARG A 720 7.07 7.64 19.85
CA ARG A 720 5.71 8.21 19.82
C ARG A 720 4.94 7.80 18.58
N GLY A 721 5.61 7.48 17.47
CA GLY A 721 4.95 7.00 16.25
C GLY A 721 4.31 5.62 16.41
N TYR A 722 4.65 4.90 17.49
CA TYR A 722 4.08 3.59 17.83
C TYR A 722 3.00 3.67 18.92
N ASP A 723 2.76 4.86 19.47
CA ASP A 723 1.74 5.07 20.49
C ASP A 723 0.34 4.84 19.89
N ARG A 724 -0.52 4.18 20.67
CA ARG A 724 -1.95 3.97 20.36
C ARG A 724 -2.88 4.75 21.30
N GLY A 725 -2.29 5.54 22.19
CA GLY A 725 -2.98 6.41 23.12
C GLY A 725 -3.63 7.62 22.44
N PRO A 726 -4.32 8.45 23.23
CA PRO A 726 -5.12 9.57 22.72
C PRO A 726 -4.28 10.65 22.03
N THR A 727 -2.99 10.77 22.36
CA THR A 727 -2.13 11.85 21.86
C THR A 727 -1.58 11.56 20.45
N TYR A 728 -0.97 10.40 20.24
CA TYR A 728 -0.27 10.07 18.98
C TYR A 728 -0.87 8.87 18.22
N GLY A 729 -1.92 8.22 18.75
CA GLY A 729 -2.59 7.11 18.09
C GLY A 729 -3.11 7.43 16.67
N GLY A 730 -3.44 8.71 16.40
CA GLY A 730 -3.84 9.15 15.07
C GLY A 730 -2.74 8.99 14.03
N PHE A 731 -1.47 9.25 14.38
CA PHE A 731 -0.33 9.01 13.49
C PHE A 731 -0.18 7.52 13.17
N GLN A 732 -0.25 6.65 14.19
CA GLN A 732 -0.20 5.19 13.99
C GLN A 732 -1.31 4.70 13.06
N LYS A 733 -2.50 5.29 13.17
CA LYS A 733 -3.62 5.00 12.27
C LYS A 733 -3.32 5.47 10.84
N LEU A 734 -2.80 6.69 10.65
CA LEU A 734 -2.42 7.21 9.32
C LEU A 734 -1.36 6.34 8.62
N VAL A 735 -0.36 5.82 9.36
CA VAL A 735 0.64 4.86 8.85
C VAL A 735 -0.01 3.60 8.26
N ARG A 736 -1.18 3.19 8.77
CA ARG A 736 -1.93 2.06 8.23
C ARG A 736 -2.88 2.45 7.09
N ASP A 737 -3.50 3.63 7.20
CA ASP A 737 -4.60 4.05 6.33
C ASP A 737 -4.10 4.65 5.00
N LEU A 738 -3.06 5.49 5.04
CA LEU A 738 -2.54 6.18 3.85
C LEU A 738 -2.01 5.23 2.76
N PRO A 739 -1.25 4.16 3.06
CA PRO A 739 -0.84 3.20 2.04
C PRO A 739 -2.03 2.50 1.37
N VAL A 740 -3.09 2.23 2.13
CA VAL A 740 -4.31 1.61 1.60
C VAL A 740 -5.05 2.57 0.66
N ALA A 741 -5.20 3.84 1.06
CA ALA A 741 -5.78 4.88 0.21
C ALA A 741 -4.92 5.13 -1.05
N GLY A 742 -3.59 5.06 -0.91
CA GLY A 742 -2.60 5.16 -1.98
C GLY A 742 -2.74 4.05 -3.02
N LEU A 743 -3.02 2.81 -2.60
CA LEU A 743 -3.18 1.67 -3.52
C LEU A 743 -4.58 1.56 -4.12
N GLY A 744 -5.64 1.82 -3.34
CA GLY A 744 -7.03 1.95 -3.80
C GLY A 744 -7.55 0.86 -4.77
N HIS A 745 -8.53 1.24 -5.61
CA HIS A 745 -9.08 0.39 -6.69
C HIS A 745 -8.26 0.45 -7.99
N ALA A 746 -7.32 1.40 -8.08
CA ALA A 746 -6.47 1.70 -9.22
C ALA A 746 -5.04 1.97 -8.68
N GLY A 747 -4.23 0.93 -8.64
CA GLY A 747 -2.91 0.95 -8.02
C GLY A 747 -1.80 1.22 -9.03
N THR A 748 -0.55 1.09 -8.58
CA THR A 748 0.64 1.46 -9.37
C THR A 748 0.67 0.88 -10.78
N ALA A 749 0.30 -0.38 -10.97
CA ALA A 749 0.33 -0.99 -12.30
C ALA A 749 -0.78 -0.44 -13.23
N ASP A 750 -1.93 -0.04 -12.68
CA ASP A 750 -3.01 0.60 -13.46
C ASP A 750 -2.57 1.98 -13.95
N THR A 751 -1.92 2.78 -13.10
CA THR A 751 -1.33 4.04 -13.53
C THR A 751 -0.23 3.84 -14.57
N GLN A 752 0.64 2.83 -14.39
CA GLN A 752 1.70 2.52 -15.36
C GLN A 752 1.13 2.02 -16.70
N ALA A 753 -0.01 1.32 -16.71
CA ALA A 753 -0.67 0.90 -17.93
C ALA A 753 -1.16 2.07 -18.79
N VAL A 754 -1.39 3.24 -18.18
CA VAL A 754 -1.69 4.50 -18.89
C VAL A 754 -0.40 5.23 -19.28
N LEU A 755 0.58 5.29 -18.38
CA LEU A 755 1.79 6.11 -18.54
C LEU A 755 2.82 5.51 -19.50
N VAL A 756 2.99 4.19 -19.53
CA VAL A 756 3.99 3.58 -20.44
C VAL A 756 3.63 3.79 -21.91
N PRO A 757 2.38 3.57 -22.37
CA PRO A 757 2.01 3.91 -23.74
C PRO A 757 2.26 5.38 -24.10
N HIS A 758 2.11 6.30 -23.14
CA HIS A 758 2.35 7.72 -23.34
C HIS A 758 3.81 8.08 -23.63
N LEU A 759 4.78 7.25 -23.24
CA LEU A 759 6.19 7.45 -23.60
C LEU A 759 6.40 7.48 -25.13
N ARG A 760 5.52 6.82 -25.91
CA ARG A 760 5.52 6.91 -27.38
C ARG A 760 5.18 8.30 -27.85
N THR A 761 4.20 8.93 -27.23
CA THR A 761 3.83 10.31 -27.52
C THR A 761 5.02 11.24 -27.27
N LEU A 762 5.69 11.11 -26.11
CA LEU A 762 6.87 11.93 -25.77
C LEU A 762 8.05 11.74 -26.73
N ALA A 763 8.23 10.53 -27.28
CA ALA A 763 9.28 10.27 -28.26
C ALA A 763 9.03 10.92 -29.63
N HIS A 764 7.77 10.96 -30.05
CA HIS A 764 7.37 11.55 -31.33
C HIS A 764 7.19 13.07 -31.25
N ALA A 765 6.92 13.60 -30.06
CA ALA A 765 6.88 15.03 -29.77
C ALA A 765 8.25 15.72 -29.83
N THR A 766 9.28 15.09 -30.44
CA THR A 766 10.62 15.68 -30.62
C THR A 766 10.48 17.06 -31.26
N TRP A 767 10.61 18.05 -30.38
CA TRP A 767 10.35 19.48 -30.52
C TRP A 767 11.01 20.04 -31.78
N ARG A 768 10.25 20.11 -32.87
CA ARG A 768 10.68 20.60 -34.20
C ARG A 768 10.84 22.12 -34.24
N GLY A 769 11.46 22.72 -33.22
CA GLY A 769 11.67 24.17 -33.16
C GLY A 769 10.41 25.03 -33.03
N GLU A 770 9.21 24.45 -32.96
CA GLU A 770 7.98 25.17 -32.60
C GLU A 770 7.90 25.28 -31.07
N ALA A 771 7.65 26.49 -30.58
CA ALA A 771 7.42 26.73 -29.15
C ALA A 771 6.13 25.99 -28.74
N GLY A 772 6.27 24.86 -28.04
CA GLY A 772 5.10 24.18 -27.51
C GLY A 772 4.33 25.10 -26.56
N HIS A 773 3.01 24.98 -26.59
CA HIS A 773 2.15 25.85 -25.78
C HIS A 773 2.22 25.42 -24.32
N GLU A 774 2.63 26.35 -23.45
CA GLU A 774 2.57 26.13 -22.00
C GLU A 774 1.12 25.86 -21.56
N ALA A 775 0.97 24.97 -20.58
CA ALA A 775 -0.33 24.75 -19.97
C ALA A 775 -0.85 26.08 -19.37
N PRO A 776 -2.15 26.39 -19.47
CA PRO A 776 -2.69 27.67 -19.00
C PRO A 776 -2.35 27.92 -17.53
N ALA A 777 -1.94 29.15 -17.20
CA ALA A 777 -1.66 29.60 -15.83
C ALA A 777 -2.79 29.28 -14.85
N ALA A 778 -4.03 29.29 -15.35
CA ALA A 778 -5.21 28.89 -14.61
C ALA A 778 -5.03 27.50 -13.96
N LEU A 779 -4.35 26.51 -14.56
CA LEU A 779 -4.16 25.19 -13.94
C LEU A 779 -3.32 25.24 -12.65
N PHE A 780 -2.47 26.25 -12.50
CA PHE A 780 -1.50 26.37 -11.42
C PHE A 780 -1.85 27.48 -10.42
N THR A 781 -3.05 28.07 -10.53
CA THR A 781 -3.53 29.12 -9.62
C THR A 781 -4.64 28.54 -8.75
N PRO A 782 -4.36 28.10 -7.50
CA PRO A 782 -5.35 27.47 -6.64
C PRO A 782 -6.55 28.40 -6.40
N GLY A 783 -7.77 27.89 -6.56
CA GLY A 783 -9.01 28.65 -6.37
C GLY A 783 -9.36 29.66 -7.48
N ALA A 784 -8.62 29.75 -8.58
CA ALA A 784 -8.96 30.67 -9.67
C ALA A 784 -10.12 30.17 -10.55
N GLY A 785 -11.05 31.05 -10.90
CA GLY A 785 -12.09 30.80 -11.92
C GLY A 785 -13.22 29.85 -11.51
N ASP A 786 -14.43 30.17 -11.97
CA ASP A 786 -15.59 29.29 -11.85
C ASP A 786 -15.69 28.40 -13.08
N THR A 787 -15.32 27.13 -12.93
CA THR A 787 -15.51 26.12 -13.98
C THR A 787 -16.30 24.93 -13.47
N ALA A 788 -16.95 24.23 -14.42
CA ALA A 788 -17.81 23.11 -14.13
C ALA A 788 -17.32 21.86 -14.87
N LEU A 789 -17.05 20.79 -14.12
CA LEU A 789 -16.70 19.49 -14.66
C LEU A 789 -17.88 18.90 -15.46
N ASP A 790 -17.68 18.69 -16.77
CA ASP A 790 -18.56 17.82 -17.55
C ASP A 790 -17.97 16.42 -17.63
N PHE A 791 -18.54 15.49 -16.84
CA PHE A 791 -18.17 14.08 -16.81
C PHE A 791 -18.24 13.37 -18.17
N ARG A 792 -19.03 13.90 -19.13
CA ARG A 792 -19.20 13.31 -20.46
C ARG A 792 -18.04 13.64 -21.41
N ARG A 793 -17.24 14.67 -21.08
CA ARG A 793 -16.03 15.04 -21.83
C ARG A 793 -14.79 14.22 -21.45
N LEU A 794 -14.85 13.44 -20.36
CA LEU A 794 -13.78 12.52 -19.98
C LEU A 794 -13.52 11.51 -21.12
N ASP A 795 -12.26 11.32 -21.49
CA ASP A 795 -11.86 10.44 -22.59
C ASP A 795 -11.06 9.22 -22.09
N ALA A 796 -11.33 8.05 -22.65
CA ALA A 796 -10.59 6.82 -22.35
C ALA A 796 -9.32 6.67 -23.19
N GLU A 797 -9.21 7.43 -24.27
CA GLU A 797 -8.06 7.42 -25.16
C GLU A 797 -7.23 8.69 -24.94
N PRO A 798 -5.88 8.59 -24.91
CA PRO A 798 -5.04 9.78 -24.89
C PRO A 798 -5.31 10.61 -26.15
N ARG A 799 -5.64 11.89 -25.99
CA ARG A 799 -5.72 12.85 -27.10
C ARG A 799 -4.36 13.43 -27.45
N ASP A 800 -4.21 13.82 -28.72
CA ASP A 800 -2.98 14.33 -29.33
C ASP A 800 -2.32 15.43 -28.46
N PRO A 801 -0.99 15.34 -28.22
CA PRO A 801 -0.23 16.22 -27.34
C PRO A 801 -0.17 17.70 -27.72
N HIS A 802 -0.57 18.14 -28.92
CA HIS A 802 -0.46 19.55 -29.31
C HIS A 802 -1.12 20.54 -28.31
N HIS A 803 -2.02 20.09 -27.41
CA HIS A 803 -2.68 20.96 -26.41
C HIS A 803 -2.83 20.42 -24.96
N GLY A 804 -2.50 19.16 -24.64
CA GLY A 804 -2.94 18.55 -23.36
C GLY A 804 -1.86 18.26 -22.30
N CYS A 805 -0.90 17.38 -22.62
CA CYS A 805 0.06 16.84 -21.64
C CYS A 805 1.47 17.43 -21.78
N ASP A 806 1.86 17.80 -22.99
CA ASP A 806 3.13 18.50 -23.24
C ASP A 806 3.10 19.91 -22.65
N GLY A 807 1.93 20.51 -22.46
CA GLY A 807 1.79 21.81 -21.82
C GLY A 807 2.36 21.84 -20.39
N LEU A 808 2.28 20.75 -19.63
CA LEU A 808 2.88 20.68 -18.29
C LEU A 808 4.41 20.67 -18.37
N LEU A 809 5.00 19.91 -19.29
CA LEU A 809 6.45 19.92 -19.50
C LEU A 809 6.93 21.22 -20.16
N ALA A 810 6.14 21.82 -21.05
CA ALA A 810 6.39 23.13 -21.65
C ALA A 810 6.39 24.22 -20.57
N ALA A 811 5.47 24.16 -19.60
CA ALA A 811 5.45 25.09 -18.47
C ALA A 811 6.75 25.03 -17.65
N LEU A 812 7.37 23.85 -17.50
CA LEU A 812 8.70 23.72 -16.90
C LEU A 812 9.80 24.38 -17.73
N LEU A 813 9.78 24.20 -19.06
CA LEU A 813 10.73 24.84 -19.97
C LEU A 813 10.58 26.37 -19.94
N GLY A 814 9.36 26.88 -19.96
CA GLY A 814 9.03 28.31 -19.87
C GLY A 814 9.42 28.91 -18.51
N ALA A 815 9.08 28.24 -17.41
CA ALA A 815 9.45 28.66 -16.07
C ALA A 815 10.98 28.72 -15.91
N ALA A 816 11.73 27.75 -16.44
CA ALA A 816 13.20 27.78 -16.42
C ALA A 816 13.76 29.03 -17.15
N ALA A 817 13.19 29.41 -18.28
CA ALA A 817 13.59 30.61 -19.01
C ALA A 817 13.26 31.90 -18.25
N ARG A 818 12.07 31.97 -17.63
CA ARG A 818 11.64 33.16 -16.84
C ARG A 818 12.42 33.31 -15.53
N LEU A 819 12.81 32.21 -14.89
CA LEU A 819 13.60 32.22 -13.65
C LEU A 819 15.01 32.78 -13.85
N ASP A 820 15.58 32.69 -15.06
CA ASP A 820 16.89 33.30 -15.34
C ASP A 820 16.86 34.82 -15.15
N GLY A 821 15.74 35.49 -15.45
CA GLY A 821 15.56 36.92 -15.16
C GLY A 821 15.36 37.26 -13.68
N LYS A 822 15.19 36.26 -12.79
CA LYS A 822 14.99 36.45 -11.35
C LYS A 822 16.26 36.18 -10.53
N ARG A 823 17.37 35.77 -11.17
CA ARG A 823 18.65 35.45 -10.49
C ARG A 823 19.17 36.56 -9.60
N GLU A 824 19.04 37.81 -10.03
CA GLU A 824 19.55 38.98 -9.31
C GLU A 824 18.78 39.28 -8.01
N ARG A 825 17.63 38.63 -7.78
CA ARG A 825 16.86 38.76 -6.53
C ARG A 825 17.53 38.10 -5.31
N GLY A 826 18.61 37.36 -5.52
CA GLY A 826 19.44 36.81 -4.44
C GLY A 826 19.82 35.34 -4.64
N PRO A 827 20.63 34.78 -3.72
CA PRO A 827 21.23 33.45 -3.88
C PRO A 827 20.22 32.31 -3.96
N ARG A 828 19.05 32.45 -3.33
CA ARG A 828 17.98 31.44 -3.38
C ARG A 828 17.30 31.39 -4.74
N TRP A 829 16.99 32.56 -5.33
CA TRP A 829 16.45 32.65 -6.68
C TRP A 829 17.46 32.18 -7.73
N ALA A 830 18.74 32.49 -7.56
CA ALA A 830 19.80 31.98 -8.42
C ALA A 830 19.89 30.44 -8.39
N ALA A 831 19.89 29.83 -7.19
CA ALA A 831 19.90 28.37 -7.04
C ALA A 831 18.64 27.70 -7.61
N LEU A 832 17.46 28.32 -7.47
CA LEU A 832 16.22 27.83 -8.07
C LEU A 832 16.28 27.89 -9.60
N ALA A 833 16.83 28.97 -10.17
CA ALA A 833 17.03 29.10 -11.62
C ALA A 833 18.01 28.03 -12.16
N ASP A 834 19.11 27.75 -11.46
CA ASP A 834 20.05 26.68 -11.82
C ASP A 834 19.36 25.31 -11.84
N LEU A 835 18.57 25.00 -10.81
CA LEU A 835 17.80 23.77 -10.75
C LEU A 835 16.73 23.69 -11.84
N ALA A 836 15.96 24.75 -12.06
CA ALA A 836 14.96 24.78 -13.14
C ALA A 836 15.60 24.52 -14.51
N ARG A 837 16.80 25.09 -14.75
CA ARG A 837 17.58 24.84 -15.97
C ARG A 837 18.02 23.38 -16.09
N ALA A 838 18.46 22.75 -14.99
CA ALA A 838 18.82 21.34 -14.95
C ALA A 838 17.62 20.41 -15.24
N PHE A 839 16.45 20.73 -14.67
CA PHE A 839 15.19 20.02 -14.93
C PHE A 839 14.74 20.19 -16.39
N ALA A 840 14.84 21.40 -16.95
CA ALA A 840 14.56 21.66 -18.35
C ALA A 840 15.47 20.85 -19.30
N ALA A 841 16.76 20.69 -18.95
CA ALA A 841 17.66 19.81 -19.69
C ALA A 841 17.24 18.33 -19.58
N GLU A 842 16.77 17.89 -18.42
CA GLU A 842 16.30 16.51 -18.22
C GLU A 842 14.99 16.21 -18.99
N VAL A 843 14.12 17.20 -19.23
CA VAL A 843 12.96 17.05 -20.14
C VAL A 843 13.42 16.66 -21.54
N ARG A 844 14.44 17.34 -22.08
CA ARG A 844 15.00 17.04 -23.42
C ARG A 844 15.60 15.63 -23.46
N ARG A 845 16.39 15.27 -22.43
CA ARG A 845 16.98 13.93 -22.28
C ARG A 845 15.92 12.84 -22.16
N LEU A 846 14.80 13.10 -21.48
CA LEU A 846 13.69 12.15 -21.39
C LEU A 846 13.12 11.85 -22.78
N ALA A 847 12.87 12.88 -23.60
CA ALA A 847 12.35 12.71 -24.96
C ALA A 847 13.31 11.89 -25.83
N GLU A 848 14.61 12.20 -25.80
CA GLU A 848 15.67 11.45 -26.50
C GLU A 848 15.73 9.98 -26.07
N ARG A 849 15.64 9.71 -24.76
CA ARG A 849 15.60 8.34 -24.22
C ARG A 849 14.35 7.59 -24.64
N CYS A 850 13.19 8.26 -24.67
CA CYS A 850 11.95 7.67 -25.17
C CYS A 850 12.08 7.31 -26.66
N ALA A 851 12.62 8.21 -27.49
CA ALA A 851 12.85 7.96 -28.91
C ALA A 851 13.83 6.80 -29.14
N THR A 852 14.92 6.75 -28.38
CA THR A 852 15.91 5.66 -28.44
C THR A 852 15.29 4.32 -28.05
N LEU A 853 14.44 4.29 -27.01
CA LEU A 853 13.76 3.09 -26.55
C LEU A 853 12.82 2.53 -27.63
N LEU A 854 12.20 3.39 -28.43
CA LEU A 854 11.19 3.03 -29.43
C LEU A 854 11.73 2.78 -30.83
N GLY A 855 12.90 3.31 -31.17
CA GLY A 855 13.60 3.04 -32.44
C GLY A 855 14.18 1.62 -32.56
N ARG A 856 14.06 0.77 -31.53
CA ARG A 856 14.57 -0.60 -31.53
C ARG A 856 13.58 -1.57 -32.21
N PRO A 857 13.97 -2.37 -33.24
CA PRO A 857 13.06 -3.20 -34.08
C PRO A 857 12.39 -4.42 -33.41
N ALA A 858 12.00 -4.35 -32.14
CA ALA A 858 11.33 -5.44 -31.42
C ALA A 858 10.46 -4.98 -30.22
N ALA A 859 9.96 -3.74 -30.21
CA ALA A 859 9.28 -3.16 -29.05
C ALA A 859 7.80 -3.60 -28.89
N GLY A 860 7.60 -4.90 -28.65
CA GLY A 860 6.29 -5.52 -28.37
C GLY A 860 5.98 -5.82 -26.90
N ALA A 861 6.92 -5.61 -25.96
CA ALA A 861 6.70 -5.85 -24.53
C ALA A 861 7.32 -4.74 -23.67
N LEU A 862 6.66 -4.39 -22.56
CA LEU A 862 7.06 -3.38 -21.58
C LEU A 862 8.48 -3.65 -21.03
N ALA A 863 9.50 -2.97 -21.58
CA ALA A 863 10.87 -3.04 -21.08
C ALA A 863 10.97 -2.40 -19.67
N PRO A 864 11.78 -2.93 -18.73
CA PRO A 864 12.04 -2.31 -17.42
C PRO A 864 12.42 -0.83 -17.50
N ALA A 865 13.17 -0.45 -18.54
CA ALA A 865 13.52 0.93 -18.86
C ALA A 865 12.30 1.86 -19.00
N ALA A 866 11.16 1.37 -19.52
CA ALA A 866 9.95 2.17 -19.65
C ALA A 866 9.41 2.62 -18.29
N TYR A 867 9.47 1.77 -17.24
CA TYR A 867 9.02 2.15 -15.90
C TYR A 867 9.92 3.22 -15.28
N VAL A 868 11.24 3.14 -15.50
CA VAL A 868 12.18 4.18 -15.08
C VAL A 868 11.90 5.51 -15.79
N LEU A 869 11.55 5.48 -17.07
CA LEU A 869 11.15 6.70 -17.81
C LEU A 869 9.81 7.26 -17.32
N VAL A 870 8.88 6.40 -16.89
CA VAL A 870 7.63 6.84 -16.22
C VAL A 870 7.94 7.53 -14.89
N ASP A 871 8.84 6.98 -14.06
CA ASP A 871 9.26 7.62 -12.81
C ASP A 871 9.83 9.01 -13.07
N ARG A 872 10.74 9.11 -14.07
CA ARG A 872 11.34 10.38 -14.49
C ARG A 872 10.27 11.38 -14.97
N TYR A 873 9.37 10.96 -15.86
CA TYR A 873 8.27 11.80 -16.35
C TYR A 873 7.43 12.35 -15.19
N CYS A 874 7.05 11.49 -14.24
CA CYS A 874 6.23 11.87 -13.09
C CYS A 874 6.92 12.91 -12.19
N LEU A 875 8.23 12.79 -11.96
CA LEU A 875 8.99 13.78 -11.20
C LEU A 875 9.17 15.11 -11.96
N LEU A 876 9.30 15.06 -13.29
CA LEU A 876 9.40 16.27 -14.11
C LEU A 876 8.10 17.08 -14.11
N ILE A 877 6.93 16.44 -14.23
CA ILE A 877 5.65 17.16 -14.14
C ILE A 877 5.35 17.65 -12.71
N ALA A 878 5.87 16.97 -11.67
CA ALA A 878 5.78 17.43 -10.30
C ALA A 878 6.62 18.71 -10.11
N ALA A 879 7.84 18.74 -10.63
CA ALA A 879 8.68 19.93 -10.66
C ALA A 879 8.04 21.07 -11.48
N ALA A 880 7.45 20.74 -12.64
CA ALA A 880 6.73 21.71 -13.47
C ALA A 880 5.59 22.38 -12.69
N SER A 881 4.74 21.59 -12.05
CA SER A 881 3.60 22.08 -11.28
C SER A 881 4.05 22.90 -10.07
N CYS A 882 5.11 22.47 -9.38
CA CYS A 882 5.72 23.19 -8.27
C CYS A 882 6.24 24.59 -8.68
N LEU A 883 7.00 24.67 -9.79
CA LEU A 883 7.52 25.94 -10.29
C LEU A 883 6.39 26.85 -10.79
N ALA A 884 5.42 26.28 -11.50
CA ALA A 884 4.31 27.05 -12.03
C ALA A 884 3.41 27.61 -10.92
N VAL A 885 3.14 26.87 -9.84
CA VAL A 885 2.43 27.39 -8.66
C VAL A 885 3.24 28.51 -7.99
N CYS A 886 4.56 28.34 -7.83
CA CYS A 886 5.42 29.38 -7.26
C CYS A 886 5.41 30.67 -8.10
N GLU A 887 5.42 30.54 -9.43
CA GLU A 887 5.39 31.68 -10.35
C GLU A 887 4.03 32.39 -10.39
N ASN A 888 2.93 31.65 -10.28
CA ASN A 888 1.57 32.19 -10.34
C ASN A 888 0.97 32.55 -8.97
N ALA A 889 1.73 32.36 -7.88
CA ALA A 889 1.29 32.74 -6.55
C ALA A 889 1.17 34.27 -6.43
N ASP A 890 -0.02 34.76 -6.08
CA ASP A 890 -0.26 36.17 -5.76
C ASP A 890 0.23 36.46 -4.33
N PRO A 891 1.30 37.26 -4.12
CA PRO A 891 1.80 37.57 -2.78
C PRO A 891 0.78 38.23 -1.84
N GLY A 892 -0.27 38.85 -2.39
CA GLY A 892 -1.36 39.47 -1.62
C GLY A 892 -2.40 38.47 -1.10
N ALA A 893 -2.40 37.23 -1.58
CA ALA A 893 -3.31 36.19 -1.09
C ALA A 893 -2.88 35.68 0.30
N VAL A 894 -3.83 35.11 1.05
CA VAL A 894 -3.68 34.68 2.46
C VAL A 894 -2.45 33.77 2.73
N ASP A 895 -2.04 32.98 1.74
CA ASP A 895 -0.84 32.13 1.75
C ASP A 895 0.13 32.41 0.60
N GLY A 896 -0.18 33.41 -0.21
CA GLY A 896 0.59 33.77 -1.39
C GLY A 896 2.01 34.22 -1.08
N GLY A 897 2.21 34.85 0.09
CA GLY A 897 3.54 35.22 0.57
C GLY A 897 4.47 34.03 0.86
N LEU A 898 3.95 32.84 1.18
CA LEU A 898 4.79 31.63 1.28
C LEU A 898 5.03 31.02 -0.10
N LEU A 899 3.98 30.94 -0.92
CA LEU A 899 4.03 30.26 -2.21
C LEU A 899 4.87 31.03 -3.25
N ALA A 900 4.89 32.35 -3.19
CA ALA A 900 5.68 33.21 -4.07
C ALA A 900 7.19 33.22 -3.74
N GLU A 901 7.59 32.68 -2.58
CA GLU A 901 8.99 32.60 -2.18
C GLU A 901 9.67 31.33 -2.73
N PRO A 902 10.98 31.38 -3.04
CA PRO A 902 11.67 30.28 -3.72
C PRO A 902 11.97 29.10 -2.80
N ASP A 903 11.92 29.28 -1.48
CA ASP A 903 12.46 28.34 -0.48
C ASP A 903 11.88 26.92 -0.58
N TRP A 904 10.55 26.83 -0.66
CA TRP A 904 9.85 25.54 -0.70
C TRP A 904 10.06 24.84 -2.04
N ALA A 905 9.97 25.58 -3.15
CA ALA A 905 10.19 25.04 -4.49
C ALA A 905 11.65 24.59 -4.66
N LEU A 906 12.61 25.36 -4.17
CA LEU A 906 14.03 25.04 -4.19
C LEU A 906 14.33 23.75 -3.40
N LEU A 907 13.75 23.60 -2.21
CA LEU A 907 13.94 22.38 -1.42
C LEU A 907 13.28 21.14 -2.06
N ALA A 908 12.07 21.28 -2.61
CA ALA A 908 11.38 20.20 -3.31
C ALA A 908 12.16 19.76 -4.56
N LEU A 909 12.56 20.70 -5.43
CA LEU A 909 13.34 20.41 -6.63
C LEU A 909 14.73 19.82 -6.29
N THR A 910 15.35 20.24 -5.18
CA THR A 910 16.58 19.62 -4.67
C THR A 910 16.38 18.14 -4.35
N ARG A 911 15.27 17.77 -3.70
CA ARG A 911 14.93 16.38 -3.37
C ARG A 911 14.58 15.58 -4.63
N PHE A 912 13.78 16.15 -5.53
CA PHE A 912 13.44 15.53 -6.82
C PHE A 912 14.68 15.33 -7.71
N GLY A 913 15.59 16.32 -7.75
CA GLY A 913 16.82 16.25 -8.54
C GLY A 913 17.73 15.11 -8.08
N ARG A 914 17.83 14.90 -6.75
CA ARG A 914 18.56 13.75 -6.19
C ARG A 914 17.95 12.40 -6.60
N ARG A 915 16.61 12.31 -6.63
CA ARG A 915 15.89 11.10 -7.10
C ARG A 915 16.14 10.83 -8.58
N LEU A 916 16.25 11.89 -9.39
CA LEU A 916 16.54 11.80 -10.83
C LEU A 916 18.02 11.51 -11.14
N GLY A 917 18.90 11.57 -10.13
CA GLY A 917 20.34 11.47 -10.29
C GLY A 917 20.96 12.70 -10.95
N LEU A 918 20.35 13.88 -10.79
CA LEU A 918 20.89 15.14 -11.26
C LEU A 918 21.98 15.66 -10.31
N GLU A 919 22.91 16.44 -10.84
CA GLU A 919 23.80 17.25 -10.01
C GLU A 919 22.97 18.37 -9.38
N VAL A 920 22.89 18.36 -8.05
CA VAL A 920 22.06 19.30 -7.28
C VAL A 920 22.98 20.23 -6.49
N PRO A 921 22.84 21.56 -6.63
CA PRO A 921 23.67 22.51 -5.91
C PRO A 921 23.48 22.38 -4.39
N GLY A 922 24.49 22.83 -3.64
CA GLY A 922 24.36 22.98 -2.19
C GLY A 922 23.21 23.94 -1.86
N LEU A 923 22.39 23.59 -0.87
CA LEU A 923 21.30 24.49 -0.44
C LEU A 923 21.91 25.75 0.20
N PRO A 924 21.43 26.96 -0.17
CA PRO A 924 21.84 28.20 0.49
C PRO A 924 21.62 28.14 2.01
N ASP A 925 22.50 28.80 2.76
CA ASP A 925 22.44 28.82 4.22
C ASP A 925 21.11 29.37 4.74
N GLY A 926 20.65 28.79 5.86
CA GLY A 926 19.40 29.19 6.52
C GLY A 926 18.12 28.68 5.88
N LEU A 927 18.10 28.30 4.59
CA LEU A 927 16.88 27.93 3.84
C LEU A 927 16.03 26.88 4.57
N THR A 928 16.65 25.78 4.98
CA THR A 928 15.92 24.71 5.69
C THR A 928 15.38 25.15 7.05
N ARG A 929 16.10 26.04 7.74
CA ARG A 929 15.67 26.57 9.04
C ARG A 929 14.46 27.49 8.85
N ASP A 930 14.51 28.37 7.87
CA ASP A 930 13.46 29.36 7.60
C ASP A 930 12.17 28.67 7.15
N LEU A 931 12.28 27.67 6.26
CA LEU A 931 11.12 26.90 5.84
C LEU A 931 10.52 26.07 6.99
N ALA A 932 11.35 25.48 7.86
CA ALA A 932 10.87 24.81 9.07
C ALA A 932 10.18 25.79 10.03
N ALA A 933 10.66 27.04 10.12
CA ALA A 933 10.02 28.08 10.92
C ALA A 933 8.65 28.48 10.34
N ARG A 934 8.49 28.55 9.01
CA ARG A 934 7.20 28.77 8.35
C ARG A 934 6.20 27.64 8.60
N LEU A 935 6.67 26.38 8.59
CA LEU A 935 5.85 25.23 8.99
C LEU A 935 5.36 25.38 10.43
N VAL A 936 6.26 25.76 11.35
CA VAL A 936 5.93 26.00 12.76
C VAL A 936 4.95 27.16 12.93
N ASP A 937 5.08 28.22 12.13
CA ASP A 937 4.16 29.35 12.14
C ASP A 937 2.75 28.93 11.71
N ARG A 938 2.61 28.15 10.63
CA ARG A 938 1.33 27.53 10.25
C ARG A 938 0.78 26.61 11.32
N TYR A 939 1.64 25.87 12.02
CA TYR A 939 1.21 25.02 13.14
C TYR A 939 0.64 25.85 14.29
N ARG A 940 1.33 26.92 14.70
CA ARG A 940 0.93 27.81 15.80
C ARG A 940 -0.32 28.63 15.49
N SER A 941 -0.44 29.12 14.26
CA SER A 941 -1.60 29.88 13.78
C SER A 941 -2.81 29.01 13.42
N GLY A 942 -2.70 27.69 13.58
CA GLY A 942 -3.79 26.76 13.29
C GLY A 942 -4.16 26.74 11.81
N ARG A 943 -3.19 26.73 10.89
CA ARG A 943 -3.43 26.66 9.44
C ARG A 943 -3.04 25.30 8.87
N SER A 944 -3.69 24.86 7.78
CA SER A 944 -3.28 23.69 7.02
C SER A 944 -1.92 23.89 6.35
N PHE A 945 -1.23 22.78 6.11
CA PHE A 945 0.10 22.72 5.48
C PHE A 945 0.03 22.55 3.96
N ASP A 946 -1.18 22.50 3.40
CA ASP A 946 -1.44 22.43 1.97
C ASP A 946 -1.40 23.82 1.29
N LEU A 947 -1.67 23.90 -0.01
CA LEU A 947 -1.58 25.16 -0.76
C LEU A 947 -2.59 26.22 -0.31
N TYR A 948 -3.72 25.82 0.29
CA TYR A 948 -4.79 26.74 0.67
C TYR A 948 -4.60 27.38 2.05
N GLY A 949 -3.75 26.78 2.91
CA GLY A 949 -3.46 27.27 4.27
C GLY A 949 -4.69 27.64 5.10
N MET A 950 -5.77 26.87 4.91
CA MET A 950 -7.07 27.05 5.53
C MET A 950 -6.97 27.06 7.07
N ARG A 951 -7.77 27.89 7.73
CA ARG A 951 -7.86 27.94 9.18
C ARG A 951 -8.47 26.64 9.72
N LEU A 952 -7.81 26.04 10.70
CA LEU A 952 -8.23 24.86 11.44
C LEU A 952 -8.87 25.28 12.76
N ALA A 953 -9.70 24.38 13.29
CA ALA A 953 -10.47 24.57 14.51
C ALA A 953 -9.68 24.26 15.78
#